data_AF-A0A0V1PDR6-F1
#
_entry.id   AF-A0A0V1PDR6-F1
#
_cell.length_a   1.000
_cell.length_b   1.000
_cell.length_c   1.000
_cell.angle_alpha   90.00
_cell.angle_beta   90.00
_cell.angle_gamma   90.00
#
_symmetry.space_group_name_H-M   'P 1'
#
loop_
_entity.id
_entity.type
_entity.pdbx_description
1 polymer ?
#
loop_
_entity_poly.entity_id
_entity_poly.type
_entity_poly.pdbx_seq_one_letter_code
_entity_poly.pdbx_strand_id
1 'polypeptide(L)'
;MQCEFEGLLPNHNYSARVVAVNALGESPPSMVNSKCLTSYGPPPHIETPIAEKRFDDKTIRILFSSIPDDIYGPITCYFLAIVPCTRNYNMSQLPHPVYMNFDVYERTMQSNLHIMFQPIFAYISEAFYSLPRETIIGDGRQTVGDVSSALEFLGRFPAQDGELQRGYKYTGFLIVRVDPDNLVYNLTSNGKRELLQNWLQPTYGFSNYFKPVFLGESDVLITEDQSRGYQETIYLLAVGFSVVSVLVVFGTVLCFYYSHIRGWLKTLLCVETNFVPDRNSFADLQRVAKRRDFQPTAVEDLPNEYLLRHRDSNFLFTVEFESLPNYNFDTTASVKLERVDDDSSSDYINANYIQGYKGRKLFIAAQGPTLDTVNDFWRLVWEQNVNVIVMVTNLQERYRTMCIKYWPEHSPSVYGRIEVKPLDCTFYADYVIRNFTIRRCRTTADESESNNLLNGDCRSIVQYHFTGWQDYRAPEGSYGFLRFMKQFKRIDCTSDCPVLVHCSAGVGRTGTFVAVDSMMDQMAEEGRVDVFGFVSNLRRQRNFMVQSLDQYVFIYKALAEWYMFGDTDVDAERAEEYVVELRQTLNNDSTGLEKQYNLLFRSLEDALTCNYAKKSFNEQKNRFKTVVAYDRNRVILAPLLGHEDATYINASLVRGYFYSYILTQDPLSNTRWDFWRMILEHGVASIVMLTGEEFLDQDEMYWPSELNSSICFGDKPAITVELLCEEQSAHYSQRKFKITNTKEKELHEVVQFCFHDWANGSSRIGQFGERKSSMHPPSIPTSTASLFDLVGKVSQRQNLLQDAGPIVVHCRDGAERSGLYCAVSLLLERLRGEGKVDVFQTVKSLQAQRPHIIPNVAQYDFCYQCVLDYLRSFS
;
A
#
# COMPACT_ATOMS: atom_id res chain seq x y z
N MET A 1 8.21 -9.96 21.94
CA MET A 1 7.35 -9.57 23.08
C MET A 1 7.36 -8.05 23.15
N GLN A 2 6.25 -7.40 22.80
CA GLN A 2 5.95 -6.12 23.43
C GLN A 2 5.32 -6.48 24.76
N CYS A 3 5.84 -5.95 25.87
CA CYS A 3 5.09 -5.94 27.11
C CYS A 3 4.17 -4.72 27.04
N GLU A 4 2.87 -4.96 26.89
CA GLU A 4 1.87 -3.95 27.21
C GLU A 4 1.81 -3.83 28.74
N PHE A 5 2.04 -2.63 29.25
CA PHE A 5 1.97 -2.35 30.68
C PHE A 5 0.56 -1.85 31.02
N GLU A 6 -0.33 -2.79 31.35
CA GLU A 6 -1.67 -2.45 31.85
C GLU A 6 -1.57 -1.62 33.15
N GLY A 7 -2.39 -0.58 33.26
CA GLY A 7 -2.51 0.23 34.48
C GLY A 7 -1.61 1.47 34.61
N LEU A 8 -0.83 1.82 33.59
CA LEU A 8 -0.13 3.12 33.56
C LEU A 8 -1.13 4.26 33.25
N LEU A 9 -1.13 5.30 34.07
CA LEU A 9 -1.96 6.50 33.87
C LEU A 9 -1.34 7.40 32.77
N PRO A 10 -2.15 8.08 31.94
CA PRO A 10 -1.66 9.04 30.95
C PRO A 10 -1.05 10.29 31.61
N ASN A 11 -0.12 10.97 30.93
CA ASN A 11 0.58 12.18 31.43
C ASN A 11 1.25 12.02 32.82
N HIS A 12 1.70 10.81 33.17
CA HIS A 12 2.35 10.53 34.46
C HIS A 12 3.81 10.10 34.27
N ASN A 13 4.69 10.55 35.17
CA ASN A 13 6.09 10.14 35.20
C ASN A 13 6.24 8.83 35.95
N TYR A 14 6.60 7.76 35.23
CA TYR A 14 6.92 6.46 35.83
C TYR A 14 8.43 6.23 35.94
N SER A 15 8.83 5.49 36.97
CA SER A 15 10.16 4.92 37.12
C SER A 15 10.09 3.40 36.98
N ALA A 16 11.04 2.82 36.24
CA ALA A 16 11.11 1.39 36.02
C ALA A 16 12.13 0.74 36.97
N ARG A 17 11.69 -0.30 37.67
CA ARG A 17 12.53 -1.21 38.48
C ARG A 17 12.66 -2.53 37.75
N VAL A 18 13.88 -2.96 37.45
CA VAL A 18 14.16 -4.24 36.79
C VAL A 18 14.90 -5.17 37.76
N VAL A 19 14.42 -6.40 37.88
CA VAL A 19 15.08 -7.50 38.61
C VAL A 19 15.24 -8.70 37.67
N ALA A 20 16.32 -9.45 37.83
CA ALA A 20 16.46 -10.77 37.21
C ALA A 20 16.03 -11.83 38.23
N VAL A 21 15.23 -12.80 37.81
CA VAL A 21 14.72 -13.87 38.68
C VAL A 21 15.15 -15.23 38.12
N ASN A 22 15.67 -16.10 38.98
CA ASN A 22 15.98 -17.49 38.64
C ASN A 22 15.64 -18.42 39.82
N ALA A 23 15.92 -19.72 39.68
CA ALA A 23 15.62 -20.74 40.68
C ALA A 23 16.34 -20.56 42.04
N LEU A 24 17.29 -19.63 42.15
CA LEU A 24 18.02 -19.29 43.38
C LEU A 24 17.54 -17.98 44.04
N GLY A 25 16.63 -17.23 43.40
CA GLY A 25 16.04 -16.00 43.94
C GLY A 25 15.99 -14.83 42.95
N GLU A 26 15.69 -13.64 43.49
CA GLU A 26 15.71 -12.37 42.76
C GLU A 26 17.05 -11.64 42.91
N SER A 27 17.51 -10.96 41.86
CA SER A 27 18.67 -10.08 41.91
C SER A 27 18.37 -8.79 42.69
N PRO A 28 19.40 -8.07 43.15
CA PRO A 28 19.26 -6.66 43.52
C PRO A 28 18.60 -5.88 42.38
N PRO A 29 17.70 -4.93 42.67
CA PRO A 29 16.97 -4.18 41.65
C PRO A 29 17.84 -3.13 40.98
N SER A 30 17.82 -3.10 39.65
CA SER A 30 18.32 -1.98 38.88
C SER A 30 17.20 -0.95 38.67
N MET A 31 17.46 0.29 39.06
CA MET A 31 16.53 1.41 38.89
C MET A 31 16.92 2.22 37.67
N VAL A 32 15.99 2.41 36.72
CA VAL A 32 16.21 3.30 35.59
C VAL A 32 15.80 4.72 36.01
N ASN A 33 16.77 5.62 36.17
CA ASN A 33 16.55 7.00 36.63
C ASN A 33 16.00 7.95 35.55
N SER A 34 15.68 7.45 34.35
CA SER A 34 15.01 8.24 33.31
C SER A 34 13.53 8.42 33.66
N LYS A 35 13.07 9.67 33.64
CA LYS A 35 11.63 9.97 33.71
C LYS A 35 10.96 9.51 32.42
N CYS A 36 10.12 8.47 32.50
CA CYS A 36 9.27 8.06 31.39
C CYS A 36 7.90 8.71 31.57
N LEU A 37 7.65 9.79 30.83
CA LEU A 37 6.33 10.41 30.75
C LEU A 37 5.45 9.62 29.78
N THR A 38 4.30 9.14 30.23
CA THR A 38 3.30 8.52 29.36
C THR A 38 2.61 9.55 28.47
N SER A 39 2.18 9.12 27.27
CA SER A 39 1.39 9.96 26.36
C SER A 39 0.11 10.49 27.02
N TYR A 40 -0.45 11.56 26.47
CA TYR A 40 -1.70 12.12 26.96
C TYR A 40 -2.90 11.22 26.66
N GLY A 41 -3.89 11.27 27.53
CA GLY A 41 -5.09 10.43 27.48
C GLY A 41 -6.38 11.23 27.60
N PRO A 42 -7.54 10.57 27.50
CA PRO A 42 -8.83 11.24 27.72
C PRO A 42 -8.97 11.59 29.20
N PRO A 43 -9.68 12.67 29.59
CA PRO A 43 -9.93 12.99 30.99
C PRO A 43 -10.53 11.81 31.78
N PRO A 44 -10.12 11.57 33.04
CA PRO A 44 -10.55 10.41 33.81
C PRO A 44 -12.05 10.39 34.12
N HIS A 45 -12.67 11.56 34.19
CA HIS A 45 -14.09 11.73 34.43
C HIS A 45 -14.59 12.98 33.70
N ILE A 46 -15.71 12.85 33.00
CA ILE A 46 -16.39 13.94 32.31
C ILE A 46 -17.83 13.95 32.79
N GLU A 47 -18.23 15.02 33.49
CA GLU A 47 -19.59 15.16 33.98
C GLU A 47 -20.60 15.17 32.84
N THR A 48 -21.76 14.55 33.09
CA THR A 48 -22.83 14.44 32.10
C THR A 48 -23.63 15.74 32.07
N PRO A 49 -23.80 16.39 30.90
CA PRO A 49 -24.59 17.61 30.81
C PRO A 49 -26.03 17.42 31.30
N ILE A 50 -26.68 18.48 31.77
CA ILE A 50 -28.07 18.45 32.21
C ILE A 50 -28.94 19.12 31.16
N ALA A 51 -29.90 18.38 30.59
CA ALA A 51 -30.82 18.88 29.59
C ALA A 51 -32.16 19.31 30.20
N GLU A 52 -32.53 20.58 29.99
CA GLU A 52 -33.80 21.17 30.41
C GLU A 52 -34.69 21.46 29.19
N LYS A 53 -35.96 21.04 29.24
CA LYS A 53 -36.96 21.43 28.25
C LYS A 53 -37.33 22.90 28.45
N ARG A 54 -37.33 23.70 27.37
CA ARG A 54 -37.84 25.08 27.39
C ARG A 54 -39.34 25.14 27.09
N PHE A 55 -39.93 26.34 27.22
CA PHE A 55 -41.35 26.59 26.94
C PHE A 55 -41.71 26.44 25.45
N ASP A 56 -40.73 26.57 24.57
CA ASP A 56 -40.83 26.32 23.14
C ASP A 56 -40.51 24.84 22.83
N ASP A 57 -41.49 24.12 22.26
CA ASP A 57 -41.35 22.71 21.82
C ASP A 57 -40.45 22.53 20.57
N LYS A 58 -39.31 23.22 20.55
CA LYS A 58 -38.34 23.29 19.44
C LYS A 58 -36.89 23.47 19.89
N THR A 59 -36.64 23.85 21.16
CA THR A 59 -35.28 23.96 21.71
C THR A 59 -35.11 23.19 23.02
N ILE A 60 -33.85 22.88 23.33
CA ILE A 60 -33.42 22.26 24.59
C ILE A 60 -32.27 23.08 25.14
N ARG A 61 -32.33 23.44 26.42
CA ARG A 61 -31.21 24.07 27.11
C ARG A 61 -30.30 22.99 27.68
N ILE A 62 -29.00 23.10 27.46
CA ILE A 62 -27.99 22.19 28.02
C ILE A 62 -27.16 22.98 29.03
N LEU A 63 -27.09 22.50 30.27
CA LEU A 63 -26.26 23.05 31.35
C LEU A 63 -25.02 22.18 31.54
N PHE A 64 -23.88 22.83 31.77
CA PHE A 64 -22.61 22.16 32.08
C PHE A 64 -22.21 22.44 33.53
N SER A 65 -22.12 21.38 34.33
CA SER A 65 -21.97 21.48 35.79
C SER A 65 -20.53 21.77 36.26
N SER A 66 -19.53 21.21 35.59
CA SER A 66 -18.12 21.47 35.83
C SER A 66 -17.30 21.41 34.54
N ILE A 67 -16.08 21.94 34.59
CA ILE A 67 -15.09 21.81 33.52
C ILE A 67 -14.30 20.52 33.78
N PRO A 68 -14.16 19.60 32.80
CA PRO A 68 -13.37 18.38 32.94
C PRO A 68 -11.91 18.67 33.30
N ASP A 69 -11.31 17.75 34.06
CA ASP A 69 -9.94 17.86 34.57
C ASP A 69 -8.91 17.53 33.48
N ASP A 70 -7.84 18.34 33.37
CA ASP A 70 -6.77 18.21 32.38
C ASP A 70 -5.51 17.49 32.91
N ILE A 71 -5.57 16.84 34.08
CA ILE A 71 -4.49 16.01 34.65
C ILE A 71 -3.91 14.99 33.64
N TYR A 72 -4.71 14.43 32.73
CA TYR A 72 -4.24 13.47 31.69
C TYR A 72 -3.81 14.10 30.36
N GLY A 73 -3.84 15.43 30.25
CA GLY A 73 -3.35 16.21 29.12
C GLY A 73 -4.22 17.46 28.85
N PRO A 74 -3.66 18.52 28.23
CA PRO A 74 -4.34 19.79 28.05
C PRO A 74 -5.53 19.66 27.10
N ILE A 75 -6.71 20.05 27.59
CA ILE A 75 -7.96 20.05 26.83
C ILE A 75 -7.95 21.23 25.85
N THR A 76 -8.20 20.97 24.56
CA THR A 76 -8.14 21.98 23.50
C THR A 76 -9.49 22.43 22.99
N CYS A 77 -10.47 21.53 22.95
CA CYS A 77 -11.86 21.88 22.65
C CYS A 77 -12.86 20.82 23.13
N TYR A 78 -14.12 21.20 23.08
CA TYR A 78 -15.28 20.43 23.50
C TYR A 78 -16.26 20.33 22.33
N PHE A 79 -16.94 19.20 22.17
CA PHE A 79 -18.03 19.03 21.21
C PHE A 79 -19.27 18.47 21.91
N LEU A 80 -20.45 18.99 21.58
CA LEU A 80 -21.72 18.48 22.11
C LEU A 80 -22.42 17.64 21.03
N ALA A 81 -22.52 16.34 21.27
CA ALA A 81 -23.20 15.41 20.38
C ALA A 81 -24.66 15.21 20.78
N ILE A 82 -25.57 15.21 19.80
CA ILE A 82 -27.01 15.01 20.00
C ILE A 82 -27.49 13.79 19.21
N VAL A 83 -28.33 12.99 19.86
CA VAL A 83 -28.92 11.75 19.34
C VAL A 83 -30.45 11.89 19.30
N PRO A 84 -31.04 12.11 18.12
CA PRO A 84 -32.49 12.14 17.96
C PRO A 84 -33.04 10.71 17.91
N CYS A 85 -33.94 10.39 18.83
CA CYS A 85 -34.61 9.09 18.92
C CYS A 85 -36.14 9.29 18.74
N THR A 86 -36.85 8.38 18.06
CA THR A 86 -38.33 8.49 18.05
C THR A 86 -38.93 8.17 19.43
N ARG A 87 -40.20 8.54 19.63
CA ARG A 87 -40.97 8.28 20.86
C ARG A 87 -40.84 6.85 21.40
N ASN A 88 -40.78 5.84 20.53
CA ASN A 88 -40.81 4.43 20.91
C ASN A 88 -39.43 3.76 20.99
N TYR A 89 -38.34 4.49 20.74
CA TYR A 89 -36.99 3.95 20.83
C TYR A 89 -36.65 3.56 22.29
N ASN A 90 -36.08 2.37 22.48
CA ASN A 90 -35.64 1.92 23.79
C ASN A 90 -34.24 2.47 24.11
N MET A 91 -34.16 3.43 25.02
CA MET A 91 -32.91 4.10 25.40
C MET A 91 -31.86 3.15 25.99
N SER A 92 -32.24 1.96 26.49
CA SER A 92 -31.28 0.95 26.95
C SER A 92 -30.53 0.25 25.81
N GLN A 93 -30.84 0.55 24.55
CA GLN A 93 -30.20 0.00 23.35
C GLN A 93 -29.20 0.96 22.71
N LEU A 94 -28.97 2.15 23.31
CA LEU A 94 -27.93 3.06 22.85
C LEU A 94 -26.54 2.43 23.03
N PRO A 95 -25.65 2.49 22.02
CA PRO A 95 -24.25 2.09 22.20
C PRO A 95 -23.56 3.03 23.18
N HIS A 96 -22.48 2.58 23.82
CA HIS A 96 -21.64 3.48 24.62
C HIS A 96 -21.16 4.67 23.76
N PRO A 97 -21.08 5.91 24.27
CA PRO A 97 -20.74 7.11 23.49
C PRO A 97 -19.48 7.01 22.61
N VAL A 98 -18.47 6.27 23.07
CA VAL A 98 -17.22 5.96 22.34
C VAL A 98 -17.47 5.19 21.03
N TYR A 99 -18.53 4.37 20.98
CA TYR A 99 -18.91 3.53 19.83
C TYR A 99 -20.13 4.09 19.07
N MET A 100 -20.47 5.37 19.30
CA MET A 100 -21.57 6.03 18.61
C MET A 100 -21.19 6.35 17.16
N ASN A 101 -22.11 6.13 16.21
CA ASN A 101 -21.91 6.56 14.82
C ASN A 101 -22.26 8.05 14.67
N PHE A 102 -21.56 8.77 13.79
CA PHE A 102 -21.75 10.20 13.57
C PHE A 102 -22.10 10.50 12.11
N ASP A 103 -23.00 11.46 11.89
CA ASP A 103 -23.28 12.06 10.58
C ASP A 103 -23.84 13.50 10.74
N VAL A 104 -23.97 14.25 9.64
CA VAL A 104 -24.55 15.59 9.59
C VAL A 104 -26.03 15.58 10.04
N TYR A 105 -26.51 16.70 10.57
CA TYR A 105 -27.84 16.85 11.19
C TYR A 105 -28.98 16.25 10.34
N GLU A 106 -29.07 16.63 9.05
CA GLU A 106 -30.15 16.17 8.17
C GLU A 106 -30.15 14.65 7.97
N ARG A 107 -28.98 14.05 7.76
CA ARG A 107 -28.84 12.60 7.54
C ARG A 107 -29.04 11.80 8.83
N THR A 108 -28.58 12.33 9.97
CA THR A 108 -28.86 11.75 11.29
C THR A 108 -30.36 11.73 11.60
N MET A 109 -31.09 12.82 11.33
CA MET A 109 -32.55 12.87 11.45
C MET A 109 -33.25 11.88 10.50
N GLN A 110 -32.83 11.79 9.23
CA GLN A 110 -33.41 10.86 8.24
C GLN A 110 -33.14 9.38 8.56
N SER A 111 -31.96 9.06 9.08
CA SER A 111 -31.53 7.69 9.38
C SER A 111 -32.24 7.14 10.63
N ASN A 112 -32.31 7.95 11.68
CA ASN A 112 -32.92 7.56 12.97
C ASN A 112 -34.47 7.47 12.92
N LEU A 113 -35.10 7.83 11.78
CA LEU A 113 -36.54 7.60 11.52
C LEU A 113 -36.88 6.11 11.29
N HIS A 114 -35.99 5.33 10.68
CA HIS A 114 -36.28 3.99 10.16
C HIS A 114 -35.80 2.87 11.12
N ILE A 115 -36.34 2.87 12.34
CA ILE A 115 -35.79 2.19 13.53
C ILE A 115 -35.63 0.65 13.47
N MET A 116 -36.23 -0.07 12.53
CA MET A 116 -36.32 -1.53 12.66
C MET A 116 -34.97 -2.27 12.67
N PHE A 117 -33.99 -1.92 11.82
CA PHE A 117 -32.67 -2.60 11.76
C PHE A 117 -31.54 -1.73 11.16
N GLN A 118 -31.32 -0.52 11.69
CA GLN A 118 -30.24 0.38 11.28
C GLN A 118 -29.39 0.79 12.50
N PRO A 119 -28.08 1.07 12.35
CA PRO A 119 -27.31 1.74 13.40
C PRO A 119 -27.91 3.11 13.70
N ILE A 120 -27.90 3.52 14.97
CA ILE A 120 -28.33 4.86 15.39
C ILE A 120 -27.17 5.85 15.27
N PHE A 121 -27.47 7.07 14.82
CA PHE A 121 -26.49 8.14 14.56
C PHE A 121 -26.64 9.32 15.53
N ALA A 122 -25.53 9.97 15.82
CA ALA A 122 -25.41 11.27 16.47
C ALA A 122 -24.99 12.33 15.44
N TYR A 123 -25.29 13.59 15.73
CA TYR A 123 -24.66 14.74 15.05
C TYR A 123 -23.98 15.63 16.08
N ILE A 124 -22.94 16.37 15.66
CA ILE A 124 -22.34 17.41 16.49
C ILE A 124 -23.25 18.64 16.38
N SER A 125 -23.87 19.05 17.48
CA SER A 125 -24.68 20.25 17.54
C SER A 125 -23.83 21.51 17.68
N GLU A 126 -22.87 21.47 18.60
CA GLU A 126 -22.04 22.61 19.00
C GLU A 126 -20.59 22.21 19.26
N ALA A 127 -19.69 23.20 19.14
CA ALA A 127 -18.27 23.05 19.45
C ALA A 127 -17.72 24.29 20.19
N PHE A 128 -16.94 24.07 21.24
CA PHE A 128 -16.45 25.13 22.13
C PHE A 128 -14.94 25.02 22.36
N TYR A 129 -14.21 26.14 22.32
CA TYR A 129 -12.82 26.20 22.83
C TYR A 129 -12.77 26.28 24.36
N SER A 130 -13.79 26.89 24.97
CA SER A 130 -13.99 26.98 26.42
C SER A 130 -15.42 26.58 26.73
N LEU A 131 -15.62 25.61 27.63
CA LEU A 131 -16.94 25.06 27.93
C LEU A 131 -17.82 26.15 28.59
N PRO A 132 -18.94 26.57 27.97
CA PRO A 132 -19.81 27.57 28.57
C PRO A 132 -20.57 26.98 29.76
N ARG A 133 -21.23 27.82 30.57
CA ARG A 133 -22.13 27.33 31.65
C ARG A 133 -23.41 26.71 31.10
N GLU A 134 -23.89 27.23 29.96
CA GLU A 134 -25.07 26.73 29.27
C GLU A 134 -24.97 26.97 27.76
N THR A 135 -25.71 26.19 26.99
CA THR A 135 -26.02 26.41 25.57
C THR A 135 -27.49 26.08 25.29
N ILE A 136 -27.99 26.47 24.11
CA ILE A 136 -29.35 26.19 23.63
C ILE A 136 -29.19 25.44 22.30
N ILE A 137 -29.87 24.30 22.18
CA ILE A 137 -29.85 23.46 20.99
C ILE A 137 -31.22 23.53 20.32
N GLY A 138 -31.25 23.75 19.01
CA GLY A 138 -32.45 23.86 18.17
C GLY A 138 -32.86 25.28 17.81
N ASP A 139 -32.08 26.30 18.14
CA ASP A 139 -32.43 27.71 17.87
C ASP A 139 -31.82 28.23 16.54
N GLY A 140 -30.98 27.42 15.89
CA GLY A 140 -30.35 27.73 14.61
C GLY A 140 -29.09 28.58 14.74
N ARG A 141 -28.58 28.81 15.96
CA ARG A 141 -27.43 29.68 16.25
C ARG A 141 -26.32 28.89 16.90
N GLN A 142 -25.27 28.62 16.13
CA GLN A 142 -24.05 28.06 16.70
C GLN A 142 -23.42 29.04 17.70
N THR A 143 -23.13 28.55 18.90
CA THR A 143 -22.48 29.28 19.99
C THR A 143 -20.97 29.31 19.75
N VAL A 144 -20.57 29.87 18.61
CA VAL A 144 -19.17 29.96 18.19
C VAL A 144 -18.41 30.85 19.16
N GLY A 145 -17.50 30.26 19.94
CA GLY A 145 -16.48 31.01 20.65
C GLY A 145 -15.61 31.76 19.64
N ASP A 146 -15.41 33.05 19.85
CA ASP A 146 -14.76 33.97 18.91
C ASP A 146 -13.41 33.40 18.39
N VAL A 147 -13.09 33.70 17.12
CA VAL A 147 -11.98 33.15 16.30
C VAL A 147 -12.26 31.83 15.53
N SER A 148 -12.69 32.02 14.29
CA SER A 148 -12.57 31.12 13.12
C SER A 148 -13.37 29.79 13.11
N SER A 149 -14.33 29.73 12.19
CA SER A 149 -15.15 28.58 11.85
C SER A 149 -14.37 27.44 11.18
N ALA A 150 -13.84 26.48 11.96
CA ALA A 150 -13.30 25.19 11.47
C ALA A 150 -13.05 24.13 12.59
N LEU A 151 -13.90 24.06 13.62
CA LEU A 151 -13.80 22.98 14.62
C LEU A 151 -14.64 21.77 14.18
N GLU A 152 -13.96 20.79 13.58
CA GLU A 152 -14.56 19.52 13.14
C GLU A 152 -14.20 18.38 14.10
N PHE A 153 -15.21 17.62 14.54
CA PHE A 153 -14.98 16.36 15.24
C PHE A 153 -14.40 15.33 14.26
N LEU A 154 -13.32 14.65 14.68
CA LEU A 154 -12.51 13.74 13.85
C LEU A 154 -12.01 14.33 12.51
N GLY A 155 -12.02 15.66 12.33
CA GLY A 155 -11.70 16.29 11.05
C GLY A 155 -12.67 15.94 9.91
N ARG A 156 -13.94 15.69 10.25
CA ARG A 156 -15.00 15.27 9.31
C ARG A 156 -16.39 15.82 9.62
N PHE A 157 -16.73 15.97 10.90
CA PHE A 157 -18.09 16.32 11.32
C PHE A 157 -18.13 17.75 11.88
N PRO A 158 -18.65 18.73 11.12
CA PRO A 158 -18.81 20.10 11.61
C PRO A 158 -19.96 20.17 12.62
N ALA A 159 -19.89 21.13 13.54
CA ALA A 159 -21.03 21.50 14.39
C ALA A 159 -22.19 22.04 13.53
N GLN A 160 -23.43 21.65 13.86
CA GLN A 160 -24.66 22.00 13.16
C GLN A 160 -25.84 22.05 14.14
N ASP A 161 -26.21 23.25 14.62
CA ASP A 161 -27.44 23.43 15.37
C ASP A 161 -28.65 23.61 14.43
N GLY A 162 -29.36 22.52 14.16
CA GLY A 162 -30.60 22.51 13.38
C GLY A 162 -31.84 22.48 14.28
N GLU A 163 -32.93 23.15 13.87
CA GLU A 163 -34.20 23.23 14.61
C GLU A 163 -34.71 21.84 15.04
N LEU A 164 -35.06 21.64 16.32
CA LEU A 164 -35.45 20.30 16.78
C LEU A 164 -36.90 19.98 16.41
N GLN A 165 -37.10 18.79 15.82
CA GLN A 165 -38.41 18.28 15.42
C GLN A 165 -39.20 17.76 16.64
N ARG A 166 -40.51 18.05 16.64
CA ARG A 166 -41.49 17.52 17.61
C ARG A 166 -41.72 16.02 17.43
N GLY A 167 -42.08 15.33 18.51
CA GLY A 167 -42.35 13.88 18.52
C GLY A 167 -41.10 13.00 18.71
N TYR A 168 -39.92 13.61 18.85
CA TYR A 168 -38.66 12.95 19.16
C TYR A 168 -38.26 13.12 20.63
N LYS A 169 -37.49 12.15 21.12
CA LYS A 169 -36.72 12.20 22.36
C LYS A 169 -35.27 12.51 21.98
N TYR A 170 -34.72 13.59 22.47
CA TYR A 170 -33.32 13.95 22.26
C TYR A 170 -32.52 13.59 23.51
N THR A 171 -31.42 12.86 23.29
CA THR A 171 -30.35 12.66 24.26
C THR A 171 -29.02 13.06 23.62
N GLY A 172 -27.91 12.94 24.33
CA GLY A 172 -26.61 13.41 23.85
C GLY A 172 -25.55 13.36 24.92
N PHE A 173 -24.33 13.73 24.58
CA PHE A 173 -23.17 13.65 25.46
C PHE A 173 -22.11 14.71 25.10
N LEU A 174 -21.27 15.05 26.06
CA LEU A 174 -20.12 15.92 25.88
C LEU A 174 -18.91 15.10 25.45
N ILE A 175 -18.20 15.57 24.42
CA ILE A 175 -16.92 15.04 23.95
C ILE A 175 -15.84 16.07 24.30
N VAL A 176 -14.70 15.60 24.78
CA VAL A 176 -13.55 16.42 25.16
C VAL A 176 -12.33 16.00 24.33
N ARG A 177 -11.68 16.94 23.66
CA ARG A 177 -10.46 16.71 22.88
C ARG A 177 -9.23 17.12 23.68
N VAL A 178 -8.24 16.24 23.73
CA VAL A 178 -6.90 16.48 24.29
C VAL A 178 -5.89 16.38 23.15
N ASP A 179 -5.10 17.43 22.94
CA ASP A 179 -4.00 17.44 21.95
C ASP A 179 -2.62 17.41 22.65
N PRO A 180 -1.58 16.88 21.97
CA PRO A 180 -0.23 16.78 22.52
C PRO A 180 0.55 18.10 22.39
N ASP A 181 0.41 18.92 23.42
CA ASP A 181 1.24 20.06 23.87
C ASP A 181 1.50 21.23 22.88
N ASN A 182 1.34 22.45 23.39
CA ASN A 182 1.15 23.65 22.57
C ASN A 182 2.44 24.29 22.00
N LEU A 183 3.61 23.66 22.19
CA LEU A 183 4.91 24.18 21.73
C LEU A 183 5.06 24.29 20.20
N VAL A 184 4.12 23.72 19.42
CA VAL A 184 4.04 23.86 17.96
C VAL A 184 3.32 25.15 17.52
N TYR A 185 2.50 25.78 18.37
CA TYR A 185 1.74 26.99 18.03
C TYR A 185 2.41 28.26 18.56
N ASN A 186 3.57 28.59 17.99
CA ASN A 186 4.16 29.92 18.22
C ASN A 186 3.27 30.99 17.55
N LEU A 187 2.65 31.84 18.37
CA LEU A 187 1.73 32.92 17.96
C LEU A 187 2.49 34.02 17.19
N THR A 188 2.81 33.75 15.92
CA THR A 188 3.14 34.81 14.97
C THR A 188 1.85 35.53 14.56
N SER A 189 1.95 36.85 14.41
CA SER A 189 0.82 37.80 14.39
C SER A 189 -0.07 37.76 13.14
N ASN A 190 -0.04 36.69 12.33
CA ASN A 190 -0.80 36.53 11.08
C ASN A 190 -1.39 35.11 10.87
N GLY A 191 -2.10 34.59 11.87
CA GLY A 191 -3.41 33.95 11.64
C GLY A 191 -3.54 32.73 10.70
N LYS A 192 -2.52 31.90 10.49
CA LYS A 192 -2.66 30.59 9.82
C LYS A 192 -2.01 29.46 10.63
N ARG A 193 -2.76 28.38 10.85
CA ARG A 193 -2.31 27.15 11.50
C ARG A 193 -1.87 26.13 10.44
N GLU A 194 -0.60 25.71 10.44
CA GLU A 194 -0.16 24.50 9.75
C GLU A 194 -0.07 23.34 10.75
N LEU A 195 -0.62 22.17 10.38
CA LEU A 195 -0.57 20.97 11.21
C LEU A 195 0.69 20.16 10.89
N LEU A 196 1.57 19.98 11.88
CA LEU A 196 2.68 19.02 11.79
C LEU A 196 2.14 17.59 11.93
N GLN A 197 1.70 17.00 10.81
CA GLN A 197 1.50 15.56 10.72
C GLN A 197 2.85 14.84 10.79
N ASN A 198 3.23 14.39 11.99
CA ASN A 198 3.79 13.06 12.22
C ASN A 198 3.99 12.87 13.74
N TRP A 199 3.43 11.76 14.25
CA TRP A 199 3.33 11.36 15.66
C TRP A 199 2.28 12.12 16.48
N LEU A 200 1.43 11.32 17.14
CA LEU A 200 0.33 11.68 18.05
C LEU A 200 -0.94 12.24 17.35
N GLN A 201 -1.99 11.41 17.30
CA GLN A 201 -3.35 11.85 17.00
C GLN A 201 -4.02 12.42 18.27
N PRO A 202 -5.03 13.30 18.15
CA PRO A 202 -5.82 13.76 19.29
C PRO A 202 -6.51 12.60 20.01
N THR A 203 -6.55 12.68 21.34
CA THR A 203 -7.30 11.73 22.17
C THR A 203 -8.65 12.34 22.56
N TYR A 204 -9.70 11.53 22.59
CA TYR A 204 -11.07 11.98 22.88
C TYR A 204 -11.65 11.28 24.11
N GLY A 205 -12.15 12.05 25.06
CA GLY A 205 -12.97 11.58 26.18
C GLY A 205 -14.45 11.86 25.95
N PHE A 206 -15.33 11.08 26.58
CA PHE A 206 -16.78 11.15 26.39
C PHE A 206 -17.51 11.12 27.74
N SER A 207 -18.53 11.96 27.94
CA SER A 207 -19.48 11.84 29.05
C SER A 207 -20.48 10.70 28.81
N ASN A 208 -21.25 10.31 29.82
CA ASN A 208 -22.46 9.51 29.61
C ASN A 208 -23.56 10.33 28.89
N TYR A 209 -24.63 9.64 28.49
CA TYR A 209 -25.82 10.26 27.90
C TYR A 209 -26.61 11.09 28.93
N PHE A 210 -26.99 12.31 28.57
CA PHE A 210 -27.89 13.13 29.37
C PHE A 210 -29.34 12.61 29.32
N LYS A 211 -30.12 12.91 30.36
CA LYS A 211 -31.51 12.44 30.50
C LYS A 211 -32.35 12.85 29.27
N PRO A 212 -32.98 11.92 28.53
CA PRO A 212 -33.67 12.25 27.30
C PRO A 212 -34.82 13.25 27.49
N VAL A 213 -34.87 14.29 26.65
CA VAL A 213 -35.92 15.32 26.64
C VAL A 213 -36.87 15.08 25.48
N PHE A 214 -38.18 15.10 25.72
CA PHE A 214 -39.22 14.90 24.71
C PHE A 214 -39.89 16.24 24.34
N LEU A 215 -40.08 16.50 23.04
CA LEU A 215 -40.64 17.76 22.53
C LEU A 215 -42.05 17.56 21.94
N GLY A 216 -43.01 18.39 22.38
CA GLY A 216 -44.39 17.97 22.62
C GLY A 216 -44.56 17.42 24.05
N GLU A 217 -45.75 17.03 24.51
CA GLU A 217 -47.10 17.42 24.06
C GLU A 217 -47.66 18.47 25.08
N SER A 218 -48.64 19.33 24.72
CA SER A 218 -49.20 20.34 25.63
C SER A 218 -50.61 20.00 26.10
N ASP A 219 -50.90 20.27 27.39
CA ASP A 219 -52.15 19.88 28.05
C ASP A 219 -53.40 20.55 27.44
N VAL A 220 -54.39 19.74 27.06
CA VAL A 220 -55.78 20.18 26.90
C VAL A 220 -56.61 19.52 27.98
N LEU A 221 -56.99 20.29 29.00
CA LEU A 221 -57.95 19.85 30.01
C LEU A 221 -59.28 19.50 29.34
N ILE A 222 -59.76 18.28 29.55
CA ILE A 222 -61.18 17.94 29.49
C ILE A 222 -61.55 17.28 30.81
N THR A 223 -62.39 17.97 31.57
CA THR A 223 -62.94 17.54 32.87
C THR A 223 -63.94 16.40 32.73
N GLU A 224 -64.18 15.71 33.84
CA GLU A 224 -65.17 14.63 33.97
C GLU A 224 -66.58 15.04 33.50
N ASP A 225 -67.08 14.40 32.44
CA ASP A 225 -68.44 13.81 32.40
C ASP A 225 -68.55 12.79 31.22
N GLN A 226 -69.62 12.00 31.18
CA GLN A 226 -70.03 11.05 30.13
C GLN A 226 -69.35 9.67 30.07
N SER A 227 -69.12 9.03 31.22
CA SER A 227 -68.68 7.63 31.33
C SER A 227 -69.76 6.56 31.08
N ARG A 228 -70.68 6.74 30.11
CA ARG A 228 -71.81 5.79 29.89
C ARG A 228 -72.16 5.38 28.45
N GLY A 229 -71.56 5.96 27.41
CA GLY A 229 -71.88 5.60 26.01
C GLY A 229 -70.93 4.60 25.34
N TYR A 230 -69.77 4.31 25.92
CA TYR A 230 -68.63 3.77 25.16
C TYR A 230 -68.57 2.23 25.01
N GLN A 231 -69.35 1.46 25.78
CA GLN A 231 -69.25 -0.01 25.75
C GLN A 231 -70.09 -0.69 24.66
N GLU A 232 -71.21 -0.11 24.23
CA GLU A 232 -72.09 -0.74 23.23
C GLU A 232 -71.51 -0.62 21.81
N THR A 233 -70.85 0.51 21.49
CA THR A 233 -70.27 0.77 20.16
C THR A 233 -69.08 -0.13 19.83
N ILE A 234 -68.26 -0.50 20.84
CA ILE A 234 -67.08 -1.35 20.65
C ILE A 234 -67.48 -2.79 20.27
N TYR A 235 -68.57 -3.31 20.85
CA TYR A 235 -69.04 -4.67 20.59
C TYR A 235 -69.52 -4.87 19.14
N LEU A 236 -70.21 -3.87 18.58
CA LEU A 236 -70.67 -3.89 17.18
C LEU A 236 -69.50 -3.86 16.17
N LEU A 237 -68.45 -3.10 16.45
CA LEU A 237 -67.26 -3.03 15.58
C LEU A 237 -66.44 -4.32 15.58
N ALA A 238 -66.33 -5.00 16.73
CA ALA A 238 -65.62 -6.28 16.85
C ALA A 238 -66.27 -7.40 16.03
N VAL A 239 -67.62 -7.48 16.03
CA VAL A 239 -68.36 -8.45 15.22
C VAL A 239 -68.18 -8.17 13.72
N GLY A 240 -68.21 -6.89 13.31
CA GLY A 240 -67.96 -6.51 11.91
C GLY A 240 -66.58 -6.92 11.40
N PHE A 241 -65.53 -6.68 12.18
CA PHE A 241 -64.15 -7.08 11.83
C PHE A 241 -63.98 -8.60 11.67
N SER A 242 -64.71 -9.37 12.48
CA SER A 242 -64.66 -10.83 12.47
C SER A 242 -65.16 -11.42 11.14
N VAL A 243 -66.25 -10.86 10.59
CA VAL A 243 -66.83 -11.30 9.31
C VAL A 243 -65.93 -10.93 8.12
N VAL A 244 -65.36 -9.72 8.11
CA VAL A 244 -64.44 -9.28 7.05
C VAL A 244 -63.19 -10.17 6.99
N SER A 245 -62.65 -10.55 8.14
CA SER A 245 -61.45 -11.40 8.24
C SER A 245 -61.64 -12.78 7.59
N VAL A 246 -62.81 -13.41 7.76
CA VAL A 246 -63.13 -14.71 7.15
C VAL A 246 -63.24 -14.60 5.62
N LEU A 247 -63.82 -13.51 5.10
CA LEU A 247 -63.94 -13.27 3.66
C LEU A 247 -62.57 -13.06 3.00
N VAL A 248 -61.65 -12.36 3.68
CA VAL A 248 -60.27 -12.16 3.18
C VAL A 248 -59.51 -13.48 3.08
N VAL A 249 -59.64 -14.38 4.07
CA VAL A 249 -58.99 -15.71 4.04
C VAL A 249 -59.53 -16.59 2.92
N PHE A 250 -60.85 -16.59 2.67
CA PHE A 250 -61.40 -17.30 1.51
C PHE A 250 -60.95 -16.70 0.17
N GLY A 251 -60.82 -15.37 0.08
CA GLY A 251 -60.31 -14.68 -1.10
C GLY A 251 -58.85 -15.00 -1.41
N THR A 252 -57.97 -15.05 -0.40
CA THR A 252 -56.55 -15.38 -0.60
C THR A 252 -56.35 -16.83 -1.04
N VAL A 253 -57.10 -17.78 -0.49
CA VAL A 253 -57.07 -19.19 -0.92
C VAL A 253 -57.51 -19.34 -2.38
N LEU A 254 -58.57 -18.63 -2.81
CA LEU A 254 -58.97 -18.61 -4.22
C LEU A 254 -57.89 -17.99 -5.13
N CYS A 255 -57.25 -16.90 -4.71
CA CYS A 255 -56.17 -16.26 -5.46
C CYS A 255 -54.93 -17.15 -5.61
N PHE A 256 -54.57 -17.92 -4.58
CA PHE A 256 -53.47 -18.89 -4.67
C PHE A 256 -53.82 -20.09 -5.57
N TYR A 257 -55.08 -20.55 -5.55
CA TYR A 257 -55.55 -21.58 -6.48
C TYR A 257 -55.51 -21.11 -7.95
N TYR A 258 -55.83 -19.84 -8.21
CA TYR A 258 -55.81 -19.27 -9.56
C TYR A 258 -54.41 -18.87 -10.05
N SER A 259 -53.50 -18.47 -9.16
CA SER A 259 -52.14 -18.03 -9.55
C SER A 259 -51.25 -19.20 -9.98
N HIS A 260 -51.44 -20.39 -9.41
CA HIS A 260 -50.65 -21.59 -9.71
C HIS A 260 -50.92 -22.19 -11.12
N ILE A 261 -51.95 -21.73 -11.84
CA ILE A 261 -52.32 -22.21 -13.18
C ILE A 261 -51.82 -21.27 -14.30
N ARG A 262 -51.29 -20.07 -13.99
CA ARG A 262 -50.90 -19.06 -15.00
C ARG A 262 -49.43 -18.59 -14.92
N GLY A 263 -48.51 -19.50 -14.62
CA GLY A 263 -47.06 -19.24 -14.54
C GLY A 263 -46.32 -18.91 -15.86
N TRP A 264 -46.98 -18.39 -16.89
CA TRP A 264 -46.42 -18.25 -18.25
C TRP A 264 -46.31 -16.80 -18.77
N LEU A 265 -46.64 -15.77 -17.96
CA LEU A 265 -46.84 -14.40 -18.48
C LEU A 265 -46.06 -13.27 -17.75
N LYS A 266 -44.85 -13.53 -17.25
CA LYS A 266 -43.96 -12.49 -16.67
C LYS A 266 -42.63 -12.26 -17.41
N THR A 267 -42.55 -12.65 -18.67
CA THR A 267 -41.42 -12.39 -19.58
C THR A 267 -41.65 -11.14 -20.45
N LEU A 268 -42.39 -10.12 -19.97
CA LEU A 268 -42.95 -9.09 -20.85
C LEU A 268 -43.07 -7.66 -20.28
N LEU A 269 -42.44 -7.34 -19.14
CA LEU A 269 -42.36 -5.95 -18.65
C LEU A 269 -40.96 -5.64 -18.09
N CYS A 270 -40.01 -5.53 -19.01
CA CYS A 270 -38.72 -4.87 -18.81
C CYS A 270 -38.67 -3.68 -19.77
N VAL A 271 -38.72 -2.45 -19.25
CA VAL A 271 -38.39 -1.20 -19.98
C VAL A 271 -37.71 -0.24 -19.01
N GLU A 272 -36.73 0.48 -19.52
CA GLU A 272 -35.81 1.38 -18.82
C GLU A 272 -36.48 2.67 -18.32
N THR A 273 -35.86 3.28 -17.29
CA THR A 273 -35.64 4.75 -17.27
C THR A 273 -34.35 5.06 -16.51
N ASN A 274 -33.40 5.71 -17.19
CA ASN A 274 -32.17 6.21 -16.59
C ASN A 274 -32.40 7.55 -15.87
N PHE A 275 -32.00 7.66 -14.60
CA PHE A 275 -31.64 8.93 -13.98
C PHE A 275 -30.66 8.68 -12.83
N VAL A 276 -29.47 9.29 -12.88
CA VAL A 276 -28.39 9.07 -11.91
C VAL A 276 -28.35 10.20 -10.89
N PRO A 277 -28.48 9.87 -9.61
CA PRO A 277 -27.58 10.42 -8.61
C PRO A 277 -26.91 9.32 -7.78
N ASP A 278 -25.68 9.62 -7.38
CA ASP A 278 -24.69 8.80 -6.67
C ASP A 278 -25.26 7.74 -5.70
N ARG A 279 -25.33 6.49 -6.17
CA ARG A 279 -26.00 5.36 -5.48
C ARG A 279 -25.04 4.31 -4.94
N ASN A 280 -23.73 4.48 -5.18
CA ASN A 280 -22.75 3.40 -5.03
C ASN A 280 -22.44 3.09 -3.57
N SER A 281 -22.24 4.12 -2.73
CA SER A 281 -21.89 3.95 -1.30
C SER A 281 -22.86 3.02 -0.54
N PHE A 282 -24.17 3.27 -0.64
CA PHE A 282 -25.16 2.49 0.12
C PHE A 282 -25.48 1.12 -0.52
N ALA A 283 -25.36 1.00 -1.84
CA ALA A 283 -25.57 -0.27 -2.54
C ALA A 283 -24.43 -1.27 -2.26
N ASP A 284 -23.18 -0.80 -2.18
CA ASP A 284 -22.03 -1.65 -1.88
C ASP A 284 -22.00 -2.05 -0.40
N LEU A 285 -22.35 -1.15 0.52
CA LEU A 285 -22.61 -1.50 1.93
C LEU A 285 -23.72 -2.56 2.08
N GLN A 286 -24.82 -2.47 1.31
CA GLN A 286 -25.87 -3.49 1.33
C GLN A 286 -25.48 -4.80 0.65
N ARG A 287 -24.55 -4.81 -0.32
CA ARG A 287 -23.99 -6.04 -0.90
C ARG A 287 -23.16 -6.81 0.13
N VAL A 288 -22.30 -6.12 0.87
CA VAL A 288 -21.43 -6.74 1.89
C VAL A 288 -22.23 -7.16 3.13
N ALA A 289 -23.09 -6.28 3.67
CA ALA A 289 -23.86 -6.58 4.89
C ALA A 289 -24.89 -7.73 4.74
N LYS A 290 -25.24 -8.14 3.52
CA LYS A 290 -26.17 -9.26 3.25
C LYS A 290 -25.50 -10.58 2.85
N ARG A 291 -24.17 -10.65 2.72
CA ARG A 291 -23.47 -11.90 2.41
C ARG A 291 -22.45 -12.25 3.51
N ARG A 292 -22.79 -13.26 4.31
CA ARG A 292 -21.81 -14.05 5.07
C ARG A 292 -21.07 -15.08 4.19
N ASP A 293 -21.14 -14.90 2.87
CA ASP A 293 -20.49 -15.72 1.87
C ASP A 293 -19.39 -14.88 1.22
N PHE A 294 -18.13 -15.12 1.57
CA PHE A 294 -16.97 -14.63 0.82
C PHE A 294 -16.91 -15.41 -0.50
N GLN A 295 -17.72 -15.00 -1.47
CA GLN A 295 -17.89 -15.72 -2.72
C GLN A 295 -16.70 -15.53 -3.67
N PRO A 296 -16.41 -16.52 -4.54
CA PRO A 296 -15.40 -16.40 -5.59
C PRO A 296 -15.62 -15.17 -6.46
N THR A 297 -14.56 -14.38 -6.65
CA THR A 297 -14.57 -13.11 -7.40
C THR A 297 -14.28 -13.35 -8.88
N ALA A 298 -15.08 -12.78 -9.78
CA ALA A 298 -14.82 -12.84 -11.22
C ALA A 298 -13.53 -12.05 -11.56
N VAL A 299 -12.74 -12.52 -12.53
CA VAL A 299 -11.42 -11.91 -12.81
C VAL A 299 -11.53 -10.46 -13.29
N GLU A 300 -12.61 -10.14 -14.01
CA GLU A 300 -12.95 -8.80 -14.48
C GLU A 300 -13.27 -7.81 -13.35
N ASP A 301 -13.81 -8.30 -12.23
CA ASP A 301 -14.12 -7.48 -11.05
C ASP A 301 -12.91 -7.32 -10.12
N LEU A 302 -11.88 -8.17 -10.20
CA LEU A 302 -10.74 -8.19 -9.26
C LEU A 302 -10.10 -6.82 -9.00
N PRO A 303 -9.83 -5.96 -10.01
CA PRO A 303 -9.27 -4.63 -9.76
C PRO A 303 -10.20 -3.74 -8.92
N ASN A 304 -11.50 -3.78 -9.19
CA ASN A 304 -12.51 -2.99 -8.47
C ASN A 304 -12.73 -3.54 -7.06
N GLU A 305 -12.76 -4.87 -6.93
CA GLU A 305 -12.93 -5.61 -5.67
C GLU A 305 -11.71 -5.49 -4.75
N TYR A 306 -10.50 -5.39 -5.32
CA TYR A 306 -9.28 -5.01 -4.57
C TYR A 306 -9.40 -3.58 -4.05
N LEU A 307 -9.67 -2.61 -4.94
CA LEU A 307 -9.79 -1.19 -4.56
C LEU A 307 -10.92 -0.98 -3.52
N LEU A 308 -12.04 -1.68 -3.65
CA LEU A 308 -13.15 -1.63 -2.69
C LEU A 308 -12.72 -2.13 -1.32
N ARG A 309 -11.97 -3.25 -1.24
CA ARG A 309 -11.50 -3.80 0.04
C ARG A 309 -10.34 -3.02 0.67
N HIS A 310 -9.53 -2.35 -0.16
CA HIS A 310 -8.37 -1.56 0.28
C HIS A 310 -8.78 -0.22 0.95
N ARG A 311 -9.96 0.30 0.61
CA ARG A 311 -10.54 1.52 1.22
C ARG A 311 -10.62 1.43 2.74
N ASP A 312 -10.70 2.61 3.35
CA ASP A 312 -10.89 2.79 4.80
C ASP A 312 -9.87 1.99 5.62
N SER A 313 -8.59 2.11 5.24
CA SER A 313 -7.45 1.44 5.89
C SER A 313 -7.57 -0.09 5.90
N ASN A 314 -7.89 -0.70 4.76
CA ASN A 314 -8.08 -2.15 4.59
C ASN A 314 -9.25 -2.74 5.42
N PHE A 315 -10.25 -1.96 5.85
CA PHE A 315 -11.29 -2.44 6.78
C PHE A 315 -11.95 -3.76 6.33
N LEU A 316 -12.35 -3.88 5.06
CA LEU A 316 -12.97 -5.10 4.55
C LEU A 316 -11.99 -6.26 4.43
N PHE A 317 -10.73 -6.01 4.05
CA PHE A 317 -9.69 -7.05 4.07
C PHE A 317 -9.42 -7.54 5.49
N THR A 318 -9.45 -6.67 6.51
CA THR A 318 -9.31 -7.06 7.93
C THR A 318 -10.45 -7.98 8.34
N VAL A 319 -11.71 -7.61 8.08
CA VAL A 319 -12.90 -8.43 8.40
C VAL A 319 -12.83 -9.79 7.69
N GLU A 320 -12.42 -9.83 6.42
CA GLU A 320 -12.27 -11.06 5.64
C GLU A 320 -11.13 -11.94 6.18
N PHE A 321 -9.97 -11.36 6.49
CA PHE A 321 -8.81 -12.09 7.03
C PHE A 321 -9.03 -12.62 8.44
N GLU A 322 -9.69 -11.85 9.32
CA GLU A 322 -10.05 -12.28 10.68
C GLU A 322 -11.14 -13.35 10.68
N SER A 323 -11.96 -13.42 9.61
CA SER A 323 -12.96 -14.47 9.42
C SER A 323 -12.36 -15.81 8.96
N LEU A 324 -11.06 -15.87 8.62
CA LEU A 324 -10.41 -17.12 8.21
C LEU A 324 -10.32 -18.11 9.39
N PRO A 325 -10.78 -19.35 9.23
CA PRO A 325 -10.81 -20.33 10.30
C PRO A 325 -9.41 -20.71 10.80
N ASN A 326 -9.29 -20.86 12.12
CA ASN A 326 -8.15 -21.48 12.78
C ASN A 326 -8.55 -22.90 13.20
N TYR A 327 -7.79 -23.90 12.75
CA TYR A 327 -8.03 -25.31 13.04
C TYR A 327 -7.08 -25.82 14.12
N ASN A 328 -7.59 -26.66 15.02
CA ASN A 328 -6.75 -27.49 15.89
C ASN A 328 -6.25 -28.67 15.06
N PHE A 329 -4.94 -28.90 15.05
CA PHE A 329 -4.30 -29.89 14.18
C PHE A 329 -4.10 -31.23 14.87
N ASP A 330 -4.74 -32.28 14.34
CA ASP A 330 -4.28 -33.66 14.50
C ASP A 330 -3.22 -33.99 13.43
N THR A 331 -2.26 -34.83 13.81
CA THR A 331 -0.96 -35.03 13.12
C THR A 331 -1.00 -35.84 11.81
N THR A 332 -2.14 -35.88 11.11
CA THR A 332 -2.36 -36.77 9.95
C THR A 332 -1.78 -36.27 8.62
N ALA A 333 -1.47 -34.98 8.50
CA ALA A 333 -0.97 -34.35 7.26
C ALA A 333 0.53 -33.95 7.29
N SER A 334 1.30 -34.40 8.30
CA SER A 334 2.74 -34.13 8.37
C SER A 334 3.53 -35.07 7.47
N VAL A 335 4.58 -34.55 6.82
CA VAL A 335 5.54 -35.41 6.11
C VAL A 335 6.31 -36.25 7.14
N LYS A 336 6.54 -37.53 6.83
CA LYS A 336 7.34 -38.45 7.64
C LYS A 336 8.53 -38.94 6.85
N LEU A 337 9.68 -39.03 7.50
CA LEU A 337 10.91 -39.57 6.93
C LEU A 337 11.08 -41.05 7.29
N GLU A 338 11.93 -41.77 6.56
CA GLU A 338 12.34 -43.12 6.93
C GLU A 338 13.04 -43.10 8.31
N ARG A 339 12.80 -44.10 9.16
CA ARG A 339 13.48 -44.19 10.46
C ARG A 339 14.92 -44.64 10.27
N VAL A 340 15.82 -43.98 11.00
CA VAL A 340 17.26 -44.24 10.99
C VAL A 340 17.66 -44.88 12.32
N ASP A 341 18.39 -45.99 12.24
CA ASP A 341 19.07 -46.64 13.38
C ASP A 341 18.17 -46.90 14.62
N ASP A 342 16.90 -47.29 14.39
CA ASP A 342 15.82 -47.50 15.37
C ASP A 342 15.43 -46.27 16.24
N ASP A 343 15.92 -45.07 15.91
CA ASP A 343 15.49 -43.84 16.59
C ASP A 343 14.04 -43.49 16.23
N SER A 344 13.15 -43.69 17.20
CA SER A 344 11.73 -43.37 17.12
C SER A 344 11.38 -41.89 16.83
N SER A 345 12.34 -40.97 16.97
CA SER A 345 12.18 -39.53 16.69
C SER A 345 12.71 -39.11 15.31
N SER A 346 13.47 -39.97 14.64
CA SER A 346 14.11 -39.69 13.34
C SER A 346 13.13 -39.63 12.15
N ASP A 347 11.85 -39.94 12.34
CA ASP A 347 10.81 -39.81 11.30
C ASP A 347 10.18 -38.41 11.23
N TYR A 348 10.49 -37.51 12.18
CA TYR A 348 9.91 -36.18 12.25
C TYR A 348 10.67 -35.13 11.41
N ILE A 349 9.91 -34.35 10.63
CA ILE A 349 10.36 -33.06 10.10
C ILE A 349 9.20 -32.05 10.12
N ASN A 350 9.50 -30.77 10.34
CA ASN A 350 8.49 -29.71 10.34
C ASN A 350 8.05 -29.31 8.92
N ALA A 351 7.30 -30.20 8.27
CA ALA A 351 6.71 -30.00 6.96
C ALA A 351 5.34 -30.68 6.83
N ASN A 352 4.48 -30.12 5.97
CA ASN A 352 3.17 -30.69 5.63
C ASN A 352 2.99 -30.78 4.12
N TYR A 353 2.24 -31.78 3.67
CA TYR A 353 1.69 -31.80 2.32
C TYR A 353 0.62 -30.73 2.16
N ILE A 354 0.68 -29.98 1.07
CA ILE A 354 -0.29 -28.96 0.68
C ILE A 354 -0.74 -29.22 -0.74
N GLN A 355 -2.05 -29.35 -0.95
CA GLN A 355 -2.64 -29.51 -2.27
C GLN A 355 -2.81 -28.16 -2.97
N GLY A 356 -2.25 -28.04 -4.18
CA GLY A 356 -2.54 -26.94 -5.09
C GLY A 356 -3.94 -27.01 -5.71
N TYR A 357 -4.27 -26.01 -6.53
CA TYR A 357 -5.55 -25.96 -7.24
C TYR A 357 -5.85 -27.25 -8.04
N LYS A 358 -7.05 -27.82 -7.83
CA LYS A 358 -7.54 -29.11 -8.40
C LYS A 358 -6.57 -30.30 -8.26
N GLY A 359 -5.59 -30.22 -7.35
CA GLY A 359 -4.57 -31.26 -7.20
C GLY A 359 -3.51 -31.31 -8.30
N ARG A 360 -3.46 -30.32 -9.22
CA ARG A 360 -2.48 -30.28 -10.33
C ARG A 360 -1.03 -30.36 -9.84
N LYS A 361 -0.76 -29.71 -8.72
CA LYS A 361 0.53 -29.74 -8.01
C LYS A 361 0.34 -30.24 -6.59
N LEU A 362 1.28 -31.06 -6.14
CA LEU A 362 1.49 -31.37 -4.73
C LEU A 362 2.66 -30.51 -4.23
N PHE A 363 2.47 -29.83 -3.11
CA PHE A 363 3.51 -29.04 -2.46
C PHE A 363 3.88 -29.66 -1.12
N ILE A 364 5.11 -29.41 -0.67
CA ILE A 364 5.56 -29.64 0.70
C ILE A 364 5.86 -28.27 1.31
N ALA A 365 5.01 -27.79 2.22
CA ALA A 365 5.25 -26.56 2.96
C ALA A 365 6.12 -26.86 4.18
N ALA A 366 7.39 -26.42 4.14
CA ALA A 366 8.39 -26.76 5.14
C ALA A 366 8.92 -25.53 5.91
N GLN A 367 9.35 -25.74 7.15
CA GLN A 367 10.21 -24.80 7.86
C GLN A 367 11.55 -24.65 7.11
N GLY A 368 12.14 -23.45 7.12
CA GLY A 368 13.51 -23.27 6.63
C GLY A 368 14.49 -23.98 7.57
N PRO A 369 15.49 -24.71 7.05
CA PRO A 369 16.37 -25.52 7.88
C PRO A 369 17.14 -24.70 8.92
N THR A 370 17.34 -25.33 10.08
CA THR A 370 18.24 -24.92 11.15
C THR A 370 19.57 -25.66 11.05
N LEU A 371 20.56 -25.30 11.88
CA LEU A 371 21.84 -26.02 11.95
C LEU A 371 21.63 -27.52 12.22
N ASP A 372 20.67 -27.86 13.07
CA ASP A 372 20.41 -29.24 13.49
C ASP A 372 19.60 -30.03 12.44
N THR A 373 18.76 -29.36 11.65
CA THR A 373 17.78 -30.00 10.74
C THR A 373 18.16 -29.95 9.25
N VAL A 374 19.33 -29.40 8.90
CA VAL A 374 19.77 -29.31 7.49
C VAL A 374 20.02 -30.66 6.83
N ASN A 375 20.43 -31.65 7.61
CA ASN A 375 20.60 -33.03 7.14
C ASN A 375 19.24 -33.65 6.83
N ASP A 376 18.24 -33.44 7.70
CA ASP A 376 16.87 -33.92 7.50
C ASP A 376 16.16 -33.19 6.36
N PHE A 377 16.49 -31.93 6.11
CA PHE A 377 15.98 -31.18 4.96
C PHE A 377 16.43 -31.79 3.62
N TRP A 378 17.70 -32.17 3.48
CA TRP A 378 18.15 -32.86 2.27
C TRP A 378 17.68 -34.31 2.19
N ARG A 379 17.48 -34.97 3.33
CA ARG A 379 16.85 -36.29 3.43
C ARG A 379 15.39 -36.24 2.96
N LEU A 380 14.62 -35.24 3.38
CA LEU A 380 13.28 -34.93 2.88
C LEU A 380 13.25 -34.75 1.36
N VAL A 381 14.19 -33.96 0.81
CA VAL A 381 14.29 -33.73 -0.64
C VAL A 381 14.53 -35.06 -1.39
N TRP A 382 15.39 -35.92 -0.85
CA TRP A 382 15.70 -37.23 -1.45
C TRP A 382 14.54 -38.23 -1.34
N GLU A 383 14.01 -38.44 -0.13
CA GLU A 383 12.98 -39.45 0.17
C GLU A 383 11.65 -39.13 -0.51
N GLN A 384 11.26 -37.85 -0.55
CA GLN A 384 9.99 -37.42 -1.15
C GLN A 384 10.09 -37.03 -2.63
N ASN A 385 11.18 -37.41 -3.31
CA ASN A 385 11.40 -37.20 -4.74
C ASN A 385 11.19 -35.74 -5.20
N VAL A 386 11.67 -34.78 -4.40
CA VAL A 386 11.56 -33.34 -4.69
C VAL A 386 12.59 -32.97 -5.75
N ASN A 387 12.15 -32.45 -6.90
CA ASN A 387 13.05 -31.90 -7.93
C ASN A 387 13.13 -30.36 -7.89
N VAL A 388 12.17 -29.68 -7.26
CA VAL A 388 12.08 -28.22 -7.22
C VAL A 388 11.94 -27.73 -5.79
N ILE A 389 12.85 -26.83 -5.39
CA ILE A 389 12.82 -26.16 -4.09
C ILE A 389 12.51 -24.67 -4.32
N VAL A 390 11.51 -24.13 -3.64
CA VAL A 390 11.13 -22.72 -3.67
C VAL A 390 11.44 -22.09 -2.31
N MET A 391 12.41 -21.19 -2.29
CA MET A 391 12.86 -20.44 -1.12
C MET A 391 12.34 -18.99 -1.21
N VAL A 392 11.37 -18.63 -0.37
CA VAL A 392 10.79 -17.27 -0.32
C VAL A 392 11.18 -16.55 0.98
N THR A 393 12.48 -16.52 1.27
CA THR A 393 13.08 -15.80 2.41
C THR A 393 14.54 -15.53 2.13
N ASN A 394 15.08 -14.41 2.62
CA ASN A 394 16.53 -14.25 2.67
C ASN A 394 17.11 -15.05 3.85
N LEU A 395 18.43 -15.29 3.84
CA LEU A 395 19.12 -16.02 4.93
C LEU A 395 19.10 -15.23 6.25
N GLN A 396 19.31 -13.92 6.16
CA GLN A 396 19.27 -12.98 7.28
C GLN A 396 18.42 -11.77 6.92
N GLU A 397 17.60 -11.31 7.86
CA GLU A 397 16.74 -10.13 7.72
C GLU A 397 16.85 -9.33 9.04
N ARG A 398 17.23 -8.04 8.95
CA ARG A 398 17.51 -7.15 10.10
C ARG A 398 18.36 -7.80 11.22
N TYR A 399 19.48 -8.42 10.83
CA TYR A 399 20.42 -9.15 11.69
C TYR A 399 19.88 -10.44 12.34
N ARG A 400 18.64 -10.85 12.06
CA ARG A 400 18.08 -12.13 12.48
C ARG A 400 18.31 -13.20 11.41
N THR A 401 18.89 -14.35 11.78
CA THR A 401 18.92 -15.53 10.90
C THR A 401 17.51 -16.08 10.72
N MET A 402 17.04 -16.12 9.48
CA MET A 402 15.69 -16.57 9.12
C MET A 402 15.70 -18.01 8.59
N CYS A 403 16.79 -18.40 7.93
CA CYS A 403 17.06 -19.74 7.41
C CYS A 403 18.58 -19.92 7.32
N ILE A 404 19.12 -21.10 7.64
CA ILE A 404 20.56 -21.33 7.38
C ILE A 404 20.81 -21.64 5.91
N LYS A 405 22.04 -21.37 5.45
CA LYS A 405 22.47 -21.72 4.09
C LYS A 405 22.67 -23.23 4.00
N TYR A 406 21.78 -23.90 3.30
CA TYR A 406 21.77 -25.35 3.11
C TYR A 406 22.36 -25.81 1.77
N TRP A 407 22.99 -24.91 0.99
CA TRP A 407 23.56 -25.24 -0.30
C TRP A 407 25.05 -24.83 -0.43
N PRO A 408 25.85 -25.59 -1.19
CA PRO A 408 27.20 -25.20 -1.59
C PRO A 408 27.20 -24.15 -2.71
N GLU A 409 28.28 -23.37 -2.81
CA GLU A 409 28.51 -22.41 -3.92
C GLU A 409 29.61 -22.83 -4.90
N HIS A 410 30.62 -23.58 -4.46
CA HIS A 410 31.82 -23.83 -5.27
C HIS A 410 32.23 -25.30 -5.32
N SER A 411 32.27 -25.98 -4.16
CA SER A 411 32.61 -27.41 -4.04
C SER A 411 31.41 -28.22 -3.57
N PRO A 412 31.29 -29.50 -3.96
CA PRO A 412 30.28 -30.39 -3.36
C PRO A 412 30.32 -30.39 -1.84
N SER A 413 29.17 -30.55 -1.20
CA SER A 413 29.02 -30.65 0.25
C SER A 413 28.10 -31.81 0.61
N VAL A 414 28.38 -32.48 1.72
CA VAL A 414 27.60 -33.64 2.19
C VAL A 414 26.77 -33.24 3.40
N TYR A 415 25.46 -33.46 3.31
CA TYR A 415 24.48 -33.22 4.36
C TYR A 415 23.90 -34.58 4.79
N GLY A 416 24.31 -35.08 5.95
CA GLY A 416 24.00 -36.44 6.39
C GLY A 416 24.54 -37.50 5.43
N ARG A 417 23.64 -38.16 4.70
CA ARG A 417 23.97 -39.17 3.66
C ARG A 417 23.76 -38.65 2.22
N ILE A 418 23.48 -37.35 2.02
CA ILE A 418 23.21 -36.76 0.70
C ILE A 418 24.36 -35.82 0.31
N GLU A 419 25.06 -36.15 -0.77
CA GLU A 419 26.00 -35.26 -1.44
C GLU A 419 25.23 -34.31 -2.35
N VAL A 420 25.50 -33.00 -2.24
CA VAL A 420 24.94 -31.93 -3.07
C VAL A 420 26.09 -31.26 -3.81
N LYS A 421 25.99 -31.21 -5.13
CA LYS A 421 26.99 -30.61 -6.02
C LYS A 421 26.35 -29.44 -6.79
N PRO A 422 26.92 -28.22 -6.75
CA PRO A 422 26.44 -27.11 -7.57
C PRO A 422 26.77 -27.36 -9.06
N LEU A 423 25.87 -26.95 -9.95
CA LEU A 423 26.08 -26.97 -11.40
C LEU A 423 26.22 -25.56 -11.95
N ASP A 424 25.16 -24.75 -11.82
CA ASP A 424 25.10 -23.37 -12.29
C ASP A 424 24.23 -22.50 -11.37
N CYS A 425 24.28 -21.18 -11.61
CA CYS A 425 23.49 -20.20 -10.88
C CYS A 425 23.19 -19.00 -11.80
N THR A 426 21.91 -18.64 -11.95
CA THR A 426 21.46 -17.47 -12.71
C THR A 426 20.88 -16.43 -11.76
N PHE A 427 21.39 -15.20 -11.81
CA PHE A 427 20.98 -14.09 -10.95
C PHE A 427 20.06 -13.12 -11.71
N TYR A 428 18.93 -12.76 -11.10
CA TYR A 428 17.99 -11.76 -11.55
C TYR A 428 17.84 -10.67 -10.48
N ALA A 429 17.21 -9.54 -10.79
CA ALA A 429 17.08 -8.42 -9.85
C ALA A 429 16.41 -8.78 -8.50
N ASP A 430 15.40 -9.66 -8.52
CA ASP A 430 14.56 -9.99 -7.34
C ASP A 430 14.63 -11.47 -6.94
N TYR A 431 15.39 -12.30 -7.67
CA TYR A 431 15.49 -13.74 -7.43
C TYR A 431 16.75 -14.37 -8.02
N VAL A 432 17.07 -15.58 -7.57
CA VAL A 432 18.19 -16.39 -8.05
C VAL A 432 17.71 -17.81 -8.31
N ILE A 433 18.12 -18.40 -9.43
CA ILE A 433 17.88 -19.81 -9.76
C ILE A 433 19.21 -20.54 -9.66
N ARG A 434 19.24 -21.68 -8.94
CA ARG A 434 20.43 -22.52 -8.77
C ARG A 434 20.14 -23.94 -9.19
N ASN A 435 21.00 -24.53 -10.01
CA ASN A 435 20.93 -25.93 -10.39
C ASN A 435 21.95 -26.75 -9.57
N PHE A 436 21.51 -27.89 -9.04
CA PHE A 436 22.33 -28.83 -8.29
C PHE A 436 22.15 -30.25 -8.83
N THR A 437 23.16 -31.09 -8.61
CA THR A 437 23.02 -32.54 -8.65
C THR A 437 23.12 -33.10 -7.23
N ILE A 438 22.23 -34.02 -6.88
CA ILE A 438 22.27 -34.73 -5.59
C ILE A 438 22.48 -36.23 -5.78
N ARG A 439 23.15 -36.85 -4.82
CA ARG A 439 23.50 -38.28 -4.82
C ARG A 439 23.47 -38.82 -3.39
N ARG A 440 22.90 -40.01 -3.17
CA ARG A 440 22.98 -40.72 -1.88
C ARG A 440 24.36 -41.37 -1.75
N CYS A 441 25.07 -41.05 -0.66
CA CYS A 441 26.34 -41.70 -0.31
C CYS A 441 26.06 -43.11 0.24
N ARG A 442 26.80 -44.11 -0.25
CA ARG A 442 26.74 -45.49 0.25
C ARG A 442 27.55 -45.65 1.54
N THR A 443 27.14 -46.58 2.38
CA THR A 443 27.85 -47.03 3.58
C THR A 443 28.50 -48.40 3.34
N THR A 444 29.44 -48.79 4.19
CA THR A 444 30.17 -50.07 4.09
C THR A 444 29.32 -51.32 4.32
N ALA A 445 28.09 -51.17 4.83
CA ALA A 445 27.12 -52.28 4.94
C ALA A 445 26.44 -52.60 3.59
N ASP A 446 26.29 -51.59 2.73
CA ASP A 446 25.57 -51.66 1.45
C ASP A 446 26.34 -52.42 0.35
N GLU A 447 27.56 -52.90 0.63
CA GLU A 447 28.39 -53.65 -0.32
C GLU A 447 27.99 -55.14 -0.43
N SER A 448 27.18 -55.63 0.51
CA SER A 448 26.79 -57.05 0.58
C SER A 448 25.60 -57.45 -0.32
N GLU A 449 24.74 -56.50 -0.72
CA GLU A 449 23.65 -56.70 -1.68
C GLU A 449 24.03 -56.17 -3.08
N SER A 450 24.81 -56.96 -3.82
CA SER A 450 25.32 -56.55 -5.14
C SER A 450 24.55 -57.15 -6.32
N ASN A 451 24.54 -56.38 -7.44
CA ASN A 451 24.38 -56.83 -8.83
C ASN A 451 22.99 -56.77 -9.52
N ASN A 452 22.19 -55.68 -9.39
CA ASN A 452 21.11 -55.44 -10.39
C ASN A 452 20.70 -53.99 -10.72
N LEU A 453 21.34 -52.95 -10.17
CA LEU A 453 21.07 -51.55 -10.55
C LEU A 453 22.36 -50.79 -10.91
N LEU A 454 22.69 -50.81 -12.21
CA LEU A 454 23.74 -50.00 -12.82
C LEU A 454 23.24 -48.56 -13.02
N ASN A 455 24.07 -47.56 -12.71
CA ASN A 455 23.92 -46.13 -13.05
C ASN A 455 22.73 -45.29 -12.46
N GLY A 456 22.02 -45.73 -11.42
CA GLY A 456 20.72 -45.13 -11.05
C GLY A 456 20.66 -43.75 -10.36
N ASP A 457 21.52 -43.45 -9.37
CA ASP A 457 21.13 -42.52 -8.27
C ASP A 457 21.79 -41.12 -8.29
N CYS A 458 21.65 -40.38 -9.40
CA CYS A 458 21.92 -38.94 -9.41
C CYS A 458 20.69 -38.16 -9.90
N ARG A 459 20.21 -37.21 -9.10
CA ARG A 459 19.00 -36.40 -9.41
C ARG A 459 19.37 -34.93 -9.58
N SER A 460 18.69 -34.25 -10.51
CA SER A 460 18.83 -32.80 -10.72
C SER A 460 17.83 -32.06 -9.84
N ILE A 461 18.29 -31.03 -9.12
CA ILE A 461 17.48 -30.20 -8.23
C ILE A 461 17.59 -28.74 -8.66
N VAL A 462 16.46 -28.06 -8.80
CA VAL A 462 16.42 -26.63 -9.09
C VAL A 462 15.90 -25.86 -7.88
N GLN A 463 16.72 -24.95 -7.33
CA GLN A 463 16.30 -24.03 -6.28
C GLN A 463 15.92 -22.67 -6.89
N TYR A 464 14.67 -22.28 -6.69
CA TYR A 464 14.10 -20.98 -6.99
C TYR A 464 14.10 -20.13 -5.71
N HIS A 465 15.01 -19.16 -5.60
CA HIS A 465 15.17 -18.33 -4.41
C HIS A 465 14.71 -16.89 -4.71
N PHE A 466 13.54 -16.50 -4.21
CA PHE A 466 13.04 -15.12 -4.31
C PHE A 466 13.64 -14.26 -3.19
N THR A 467 14.51 -13.32 -3.55
CA THR A 467 15.26 -12.44 -2.63
C THR A 467 14.57 -11.09 -2.42
N GLY A 468 13.67 -10.68 -3.33
CA GLY A 468 12.94 -9.41 -3.27
C GLY A 468 11.93 -9.27 -2.11
N TRP A 469 11.71 -10.32 -1.30
CA TRP A 469 10.77 -10.28 -0.18
C TRP A 469 11.46 -9.87 1.13
N GLN A 470 11.33 -8.59 1.49
CA GLN A 470 11.89 -8.05 2.73
C GLN A 470 10.97 -8.25 3.96
N ASP A 471 11.50 -7.94 5.14
CA ASP A 471 11.06 -8.37 6.48
C ASP A 471 9.57 -8.10 6.83
N TYR A 472 8.90 -9.12 7.41
CA TYR A 472 7.51 -9.19 7.94
C TYR A 472 6.32 -8.65 7.12
N ARG A 473 6.54 -7.85 6.06
CA ARG A 473 5.51 -7.30 5.17
C ARG A 473 5.32 -8.17 3.93
N ALA A 474 4.37 -7.80 3.07
CA ALA A 474 4.35 -8.24 1.68
C ALA A 474 5.43 -7.51 0.84
N PRO A 475 5.77 -8.00 -0.37
CA PRO A 475 6.63 -7.27 -1.30
C PRO A 475 5.98 -5.92 -1.67
N GLU A 476 6.77 -4.84 -1.74
CA GLU A 476 6.21 -3.49 -1.97
C GLU A 476 5.52 -3.38 -3.35
N GLY A 477 6.12 -3.97 -4.39
CA GLY A 477 5.52 -4.12 -5.72
C GLY A 477 5.33 -5.60 -6.07
N SER A 478 4.27 -5.93 -6.83
CA SER A 478 3.98 -7.33 -7.18
C SER A 478 4.80 -7.85 -8.37
N TYR A 479 5.23 -6.97 -9.28
CA TYR A 479 5.87 -7.34 -10.56
C TYR A 479 7.08 -8.29 -10.43
N GLY A 480 8.04 -8.00 -9.54
CA GLY A 480 9.20 -8.88 -9.33
C GLY A 480 8.79 -10.29 -8.87
N PHE A 481 7.75 -10.37 -8.04
CA PHE A 481 7.14 -11.63 -7.61
C PHE A 481 6.39 -12.31 -8.76
N LEU A 482 5.58 -11.60 -9.56
CA LEU A 482 4.88 -12.16 -10.71
C LEU A 482 5.85 -12.70 -11.80
N ARG A 483 7.00 -12.04 -12.03
CA ARG A 483 8.10 -12.57 -12.85
C ARG A 483 8.65 -13.89 -12.32
N PHE A 484 8.87 -13.97 -11.01
CA PHE A 484 9.29 -15.21 -10.36
C PHE A 484 8.23 -16.31 -10.50
N MET A 485 6.94 -15.99 -10.30
CA MET A 485 5.82 -16.92 -10.52
C MET A 485 5.75 -17.42 -11.97
N LYS A 486 5.90 -16.54 -12.97
CA LYS A 486 5.96 -16.89 -14.39
C LYS A 486 7.10 -17.88 -14.67
N GLN A 487 8.31 -17.58 -14.18
CA GLN A 487 9.48 -18.44 -14.40
C GLN A 487 9.34 -19.79 -13.69
N PHE A 488 8.69 -19.85 -12.53
CA PHE A 488 8.32 -21.11 -11.85
C PHE A 488 7.22 -21.89 -12.59
N LYS A 489 6.19 -21.23 -13.13
CA LYS A 489 5.10 -21.89 -13.88
C LYS A 489 5.53 -22.48 -15.22
N ARG A 490 6.73 -22.14 -15.74
CA ARG A 490 7.33 -22.80 -16.92
C ARG A 490 7.81 -24.25 -16.64
N ILE A 491 7.78 -24.72 -15.38
CA ILE A 491 8.21 -26.07 -14.99
C ILE A 491 7.00 -27.02 -14.98
N ASP A 492 7.13 -28.17 -15.65
CA ASP A 492 6.21 -29.30 -15.52
C ASP A 492 6.40 -29.99 -14.16
N CYS A 493 5.66 -29.54 -13.15
CA CYS A 493 5.56 -30.20 -11.85
C CYS A 493 4.40 -31.20 -11.83
N THR A 494 4.68 -32.49 -11.67
CA THR A 494 3.67 -33.55 -11.52
C THR A 494 3.33 -33.80 -10.04
N SER A 495 2.25 -34.55 -9.77
CA SER A 495 1.91 -35.03 -8.41
C SER A 495 3.02 -35.85 -7.77
N ASP A 496 3.80 -36.55 -8.59
CA ASP A 496 4.78 -37.57 -8.18
C ASP A 496 6.16 -36.97 -7.87
N CYS A 497 6.31 -35.66 -8.12
CA CYS A 497 7.52 -34.86 -7.90
C CYS A 497 7.11 -33.58 -7.14
N PRO A 498 6.80 -33.65 -5.83
CA PRO A 498 6.26 -32.54 -5.08
C PRO A 498 7.22 -31.34 -5.02
N VAL A 499 6.66 -30.13 -5.04
CA VAL A 499 7.43 -28.88 -4.93
C VAL A 499 7.60 -28.51 -3.47
N LEU A 500 8.83 -28.50 -2.97
CA LEU A 500 9.12 -28.07 -1.60
C LEU A 500 9.17 -26.54 -1.54
N VAL A 501 8.25 -25.91 -0.81
CA VAL A 501 8.19 -24.46 -0.61
C VAL A 501 8.51 -24.14 0.86
N HIS A 502 9.50 -23.28 1.10
CA HIS A 502 9.85 -22.86 2.46
C HIS A 502 10.12 -21.37 2.57
N CYS A 503 9.98 -20.85 3.79
CA CYS A 503 10.47 -19.55 4.20
C CYS A 503 11.30 -19.72 5.48
N SER A 504 11.03 -18.93 6.53
CA SER A 504 11.52 -19.22 7.89
C SER A 504 10.64 -20.26 8.60
N ALA A 505 9.38 -19.93 8.91
CA ALA A 505 8.45 -20.85 9.59
C ALA A 505 7.68 -21.80 8.63
N GLY A 506 7.69 -21.53 7.33
CA GLY A 506 6.97 -22.34 6.34
C GLY A 506 5.45 -22.12 6.30
N VAL A 507 4.96 -20.95 6.71
CA VAL A 507 3.49 -20.68 6.82
C VAL A 507 3.06 -19.37 6.14
N GLY A 508 3.70 -18.23 6.44
CA GLY A 508 3.32 -16.92 5.90
C GLY A 508 3.61 -16.75 4.40
N ARG A 509 4.85 -16.35 4.06
CA ARG A 509 5.31 -16.21 2.67
C ARG A 509 5.10 -17.49 1.84
N THR A 510 5.32 -18.66 2.45
CA THR A 510 5.06 -19.99 1.85
C THR A 510 3.59 -20.18 1.47
N GLY A 511 2.65 -19.90 2.37
CA GLY A 511 1.21 -19.97 2.06
C GLY A 511 0.79 -18.94 1.02
N THR A 512 1.39 -17.75 1.04
CA THR A 512 1.14 -16.69 0.05
C THR A 512 1.59 -17.11 -1.35
N PHE A 513 2.77 -17.73 -1.48
CA PHE A 513 3.27 -18.27 -2.75
C PHE A 513 2.34 -19.36 -3.32
N VAL A 514 1.97 -20.34 -2.50
CA VAL A 514 1.07 -21.43 -2.92
C VAL A 514 -0.33 -20.90 -3.28
N ALA A 515 -0.82 -19.89 -2.55
CA ALA A 515 -2.08 -19.23 -2.85
C ALA A 515 -2.04 -18.50 -4.20
N VAL A 516 -1.01 -17.69 -4.48
CA VAL A 516 -0.91 -17.01 -5.79
C VAL A 516 -0.75 -18.03 -6.93
N ASP A 517 0.09 -19.07 -6.79
CA ASP A 517 0.24 -20.09 -7.85
C ASP A 517 -1.10 -20.77 -8.18
N SER A 518 -1.84 -21.16 -7.15
CA SER A 518 -3.11 -21.87 -7.27
C SER A 518 -4.25 -20.98 -7.75
N MET A 519 -4.29 -19.71 -7.34
CA MET A 519 -5.30 -18.75 -7.78
C MET A 519 -5.04 -18.23 -9.19
N MET A 520 -3.79 -18.13 -9.65
CA MET A 520 -3.47 -17.91 -11.07
C MET A 520 -3.97 -19.08 -11.95
N ASP A 521 -3.87 -20.32 -11.46
CA ASP A 521 -4.39 -21.49 -12.17
C ASP A 521 -5.93 -21.50 -12.23
N GLN A 522 -6.60 -21.10 -11.15
CA GLN A 522 -8.06 -20.96 -11.12
C GLN A 522 -8.55 -19.81 -12.01
N MET A 523 -7.86 -18.67 -11.97
CA MET A 523 -8.10 -17.52 -12.84
C MET A 523 -8.08 -17.92 -14.32
N ALA A 524 -7.09 -18.72 -14.73
CA ALA A 524 -6.93 -19.16 -16.11
C ALA A 524 -7.96 -20.22 -16.55
N GLU A 525 -8.41 -21.12 -15.66
CA GLU A 525 -9.39 -22.18 -16.03
C GLU A 525 -10.85 -21.75 -15.87
N GLU A 526 -11.18 -20.96 -14.84
CA GLU A 526 -12.56 -20.70 -14.42
C GLU A 526 -13.00 -19.23 -14.56
N GLY A 527 -12.11 -18.30 -14.94
CA GLY A 527 -12.44 -16.87 -15.05
C GLY A 527 -12.81 -16.22 -13.71
N ARG A 528 -12.42 -16.84 -12.58
CA ARG A 528 -12.70 -16.39 -11.21
C ARG A 528 -11.61 -16.86 -10.25
N VAL A 529 -11.53 -16.27 -9.06
CA VAL A 529 -10.63 -16.71 -7.98
C VAL A 529 -11.36 -16.77 -6.64
N ASP A 530 -11.01 -17.75 -5.80
CA ASP A 530 -11.56 -17.94 -4.46
C ASP A 530 -10.45 -17.88 -3.40
N VAL A 531 -9.92 -16.69 -3.16
CA VAL A 531 -8.79 -16.50 -2.22
C VAL A 531 -9.20 -16.90 -0.79
N PHE A 532 -10.37 -16.49 -0.32
CA PHE A 532 -10.87 -16.83 1.01
C PHE A 532 -11.05 -18.35 1.18
N GLY A 533 -11.74 -19.01 0.24
CA GLY A 533 -11.95 -20.46 0.28
C GLY A 533 -10.65 -21.24 0.16
N PHE A 534 -9.73 -20.80 -0.72
CA PHE A 534 -8.43 -21.45 -0.88
C PHE A 534 -7.54 -21.31 0.34
N VAL A 535 -7.39 -20.10 0.90
CA VAL A 535 -6.60 -19.87 2.13
C VAL A 535 -7.23 -20.59 3.33
N SER A 536 -8.56 -20.64 3.43
CA SER A 536 -9.26 -21.46 4.42
C SER A 536 -8.91 -22.95 4.29
N ASN A 537 -8.72 -23.46 3.07
CA ASN A 537 -8.28 -24.84 2.84
C ASN A 537 -6.78 -25.05 3.09
N LEU A 538 -5.92 -24.06 2.82
CA LEU A 538 -4.51 -24.10 3.24
C LEU A 538 -4.39 -24.23 4.76
N ARG A 539 -5.19 -23.44 5.51
CA ARG A 539 -5.24 -23.49 6.98
C ARG A 539 -5.79 -24.79 7.56
N ARG A 540 -6.34 -25.71 6.75
CA ARG A 540 -6.67 -27.09 7.18
C ARG A 540 -5.49 -28.05 7.09
N GLN A 541 -4.51 -27.75 6.23
CA GLN A 541 -3.41 -28.65 5.88
C GLN A 541 -2.10 -28.28 6.61
N ARG A 542 -1.90 -26.98 6.89
CA ARG A 542 -0.83 -26.48 7.77
C ARG A 542 -1.31 -25.23 8.53
N ASN A 543 -0.84 -25.06 9.76
CA ASN A 543 -1.27 -23.97 10.63
C ASN A 543 -0.81 -22.59 10.11
N PHE A 544 -1.62 -21.56 10.37
CA PHE A 544 -1.30 -20.15 10.08
C PHE A 544 -0.84 -19.84 8.63
N MET A 545 -1.24 -20.68 7.67
CA MET A 545 -0.98 -20.43 6.24
C MET A 545 -1.58 -19.08 5.83
N VAL A 546 -0.75 -18.23 5.21
CA VAL A 546 -0.97 -16.79 5.06
C VAL A 546 -1.16 -16.13 6.43
N GLN A 547 -0.05 -15.62 6.98
CA GLN A 547 0.07 -15.33 8.41
C GLN A 547 -0.29 -13.88 8.78
N SER A 548 -0.21 -12.93 7.84
CA SER A 548 -0.53 -11.52 8.08
C SER A 548 -1.54 -10.96 7.08
N LEU A 549 -2.21 -9.88 7.48
CA LEU A 549 -3.12 -9.12 6.63
C LEU A 549 -2.42 -8.64 5.35
N ASP A 550 -1.23 -8.04 5.46
CA ASP A 550 -0.43 -7.59 4.31
C ASP A 550 -0.21 -8.72 3.27
N GLN A 551 0.09 -9.94 3.74
CA GLN A 551 0.25 -11.11 2.88
C GLN A 551 -1.04 -11.49 2.18
N TYR A 552 -2.19 -11.39 2.87
CA TYR A 552 -3.51 -11.67 2.30
C TYR A 552 -3.93 -10.63 1.25
N VAL A 553 -3.77 -9.34 1.57
CA VAL A 553 -3.97 -8.20 0.64
C VAL A 553 -3.10 -8.36 -0.60
N PHE A 554 -1.85 -8.80 -0.43
CA PHE A 554 -0.93 -9.01 -1.54
C PHE A 554 -1.33 -10.13 -2.50
N ILE A 555 -2.04 -11.18 -2.05
CA ILE A 555 -2.59 -12.20 -2.96
C ILE A 555 -3.57 -11.53 -3.94
N TYR A 556 -4.49 -10.72 -3.42
CA TYR A 556 -5.43 -9.97 -4.25
C TYR A 556 -4.72 -8.95 -5.15
N LYS A 557 -3.71 -8.20 -4.63
CA LYS A 557 -2.91 -7.25 -5.44
C LYS A 557 -2.23 -7.97 -6.61
N ALA A 558 -1.52 -9.07 -6.36
CA ALA A 558 -0.79 -9.81 -7.39
C ALA A 558 -1.72 -10.39 -8.45
N LEU A 559 -2.88 -10.94 -8.06
CA LEU A 559 -3.87 -11.46 -9.02
C LEU A 559 -4.51 -10.33 -9.84
N ALA A 560 -4.88 -9.21 -9.21
CA ALA A 560 -5.44 -8.07 -9.92
C ALA A 560 -4.44 -7.40 -10.88
N GLU A 561 -3.17 -7.23 -10.48
CA GLU A 561 -2.12 -6.70 -11.37
C GLU A 561 -1.83 -7.66 -12.54
N TRP A 562 -1.77 -8.97 -12.30
CA TRP A 562 -1.63 -9.96 -13.36
C TRP A 562 -2.80 -9.91 -14.36
N TYR A 563 -4.04 -9.76 -13.89
CA TYR A 563 -5.20 -9.58 -14.77
C TYR A 563 -5.17 -8.24 -15.53
N MET A 564 -4.76 -7.15 -14.89
CA MET A 564 -4.76 -5.81 -15.50
C MET A 564 -3.69 -5.59 -16.56
N PHE A 565 -2.52 -6.20 -16.37
CA PHE A 565 -1.32 -5.92 -17.16
C PHE A 565 -0.84 -7.12 -17.99
N GLY A 566 -1.21 -8.34 -17.59
CA GLY A 566 -0.81 -9.57 -18.25
C GLY A 566 0.69 -9.81 -18.19
N ASP A 567 1.20 -10.50 -19.21
CA ASP A 567 2.60 -10.84 -19.36
C ASP A 567 3.27 -9.92 -20.39
N THR A 568 4.19 -9.07 -19.93
CA THR A 568 4.96 -8.12 -20.75
C THR A 568 6.47 -8.43 -20.77
N ASP A 569 6.88 -9.53 -20.14
CA ASP A 569 8.30 -9.89 -19.97
C ASP A 569 8.78 -10.82 -21.09
N VAL A 570 9.41 -10.27 -22.12
CA VAL A 570 9.70 -10.96 -23.38
C VAL A 570 11.16 -11.46 -23.41
N ASP A 571 11.36 -12.73 -23.77
CA ASP A 571 12.68 -13.29 -24.01
C ASP A 571 13.29 -12.70 -25.30
N ALA A 572 14.57 -12.32 -25.30
CA ALA A 572 15.19 -11.47 -26.33
C ALA A 572 15.00 -11.98 -27.78
N GLU A 573 15.04 -13.31 -27.97
CA GLU A 573 14.84 -14.00 -29.25
C GLU A 573 13.46 -13.71 -29.89
N ARG A 574 12.44 -13.38 -29.08
CA ARG A 574 11.08 -13.08 -29.53
C ARG A 574 10.74 -11.59 -29.56
N ALA A 575 11.69 -10.71 -29.21
CA ALA A 575 11.42 -9.28 -29.12
C ALA A 575 10.99 -8.66 -30.47
N GLU A 576 11.55 -9.11 -31.60
CA GLU A 576 11.19 -8.60 -32.92
C GLU A 576 9.77 -9.04 -33.36
N GLU A 577 9.42 -10.32 -33.16
CA GLU A 577 8.06 -10.83 -33.35
C GLU A 577 7.04 -10.04 -32.52
N TYR A 578 7.32 -9.88 -31.23
CA TYR A 578 6.45 -9.19 -30.29
C TYR A 578 6.21 -7.70 -30.63
N VAL A 579 7.25 -6.97 -31.06
CA VAL A 579 7.09 -5.56 -31.48
C VAL A 579 6.32 -5.45 -32.79
N VAL A 580 6.48 -6.41 -33.72
CA VAL A 580 5.66 -6.47 -34.94
C VAL A 580 4.19 -6.73 -34.59
N GLU A 581 3.89 -7.63 -33.67
CA GLU A 581 2.52 -7.85 -33.16
C GLU A 581 1.93 -6.60 -32.50
N LEU A 582 2.70 -5.91 -31.64
CA LEU A 582 2.25 -4.67 -30.98
C LEU A 582 1.97 -3.54 -31.98
N ARG A 583 2.76 -3.40 -33.05
CA ARG A 583 2.60 -2.35 -34.06
C ARG A 583 1.49 -2.63 -35.09
N GLN A 584 0.91 -3.84 -35.11
CA GLN A 584 -0.24 -4.14 -35.98
C GLN A 584 -1.52 -3.40 -35.54
N THR A 585 -2.26 -2.88 -36.52
CA THR A 585 -3.56 -2.24 -36.30
C THR A 585 -4.62 -3.30 -36.00
N LEU A 586 -5.34 -3.13 -34.89
CA LEU A 586 -6.46 -4.00 -34.51
C LEU A 586 -7.79 -3.42 -35.04
N ASN A 587 -8.86 -4.23 -35.00
CA ASN A 587 -10.21 -3.91 -35.53
C ASN A 587 -10.87 -2.59 -35.04
N ASN A 588 -10.25 -1.87 -34.11
CA ASN A 588 -10.75 -0.64 -33.49
C ASN A 588 -9.79 0.55 -33.76
N ASP A 589 -9.15 0.60 -34.93
CA ASP A 589 -8.18 1.62 -35.39
C ASP A 589 -7.03 1.96 -34.43
N SER A 590 -6.74 1.06 -33.48
CA SER A 590 -5.73 1.22 -32.44
C SER A 590 -4.76 0.05 -32.46
N THR A 591 -3.48 0.35 -32.31
CA THR A 591 -2.39 -0.63 -32.25
C THR A 591 -2.35 -1.34 -30.89
N GLY A 592 -1.71 -2.51 -30.83
CA GLY A 592 -1.39 -3.17 -29.56
C GLY A 592 -0.51 -2.30 -28.65
N LEU A 593 0.45 -1.58 -29.25
CA LEU A 593 1.33 -0.62 -28.59
C LEU A 593 0.54 0.50 -27.89
N GLU A 594 -0.41 1.14 -28.57
CA GLU A 594 -1.25 2.20 -27.97
C GLU A 594 -2.11 1.65 -26.82
N LYS A 595 -2.64 0.43 -26.95
CA LYS A 595 -3.40 -0.21 -25.87
C LYS A 595 -2.51 -0.46 -24.65
N GLN A 596 -1.31 -1.00 -24.87
CA GLN A 596 -0.33 -1.22 -23.81
C GLN A 596 0.12 0.10 -23.15
N TYR A 597 0.40 1.15 -23.93
CA TYR A 597 0.70 2.47 -23.42
C TYR A 597 -0.42 3.01 -22.51
N ASN A 598 -1.69 2.86 -22.93
CA ASN A 598 -2.84 3.28 -22.13
C ASN A 598 -3.02 2.47 -20.82
N LEU A 599 -2.44 1.27 -20.68
CA LEU A 599 -2.43 0.52 -19.42
C LEU A 599 -1.45 1.09 -18.38
N LEU A 600 -0.47 1.92 -18.79
CA LEU A 600 0.47 2.54 -17.85
C LEU A 600 -0.27 3.40 -16.81
N PHE A 601 -1.25 4.16 -17.26
CA PHE A 601 -2.08 5.07 -16.46
C PHE A 601 -3.07 4.37 -15.49
N ARG A 602 -3.17 3.03 -15.52
CA ARG A 602 -3.98 2.27 -14.56
C ARG A 602 -3.13 1.89 -13.34
N SER A 603 -3.61 2.18 -12.14
CA SER A 603 -2.95 1.84 -10.87
C SER A 603 -3.93 1.17 -9.91
N LEU A 604 -3.43 0.28 -9.06
CA LEU A 604 -4.11 -0.20 -7.85
C LEU A 604 -3.61 0.50 -6.57
N GLU A 605 -2.52 1.26 -6.67
CA GLU A 605 -1.93 2.00 -5.55
C GLU A 605 -2.56 3.39 -5.43
N ASP A 606 -2.62 3.89 -4.20
CA ASP A 606 -3.05 5.25 -3.88
C ASP A 606 -2.21 6.33 -4.58
N ALA A 607 -2.79 7.51 -4.76
CA ALA A 607 -2.10 8.64 -5.37
C ALA A 607 -0.89 9.09 -4.52
N LEU A 608 0.31 8.93 -5.08
CA LEU A 608 1.57 9.32 -4.46
C LEU A 608 1.61 10.83 -4.15
N THR A 609 2.06 11.18 -2.94
CA THR A 609 2.07 12.56 -2.45
C THR A 609 3.30 13.35 -2.92
N CYS A 610 3.15 14.68 -3.04
CA CYS A 610 4.22 15.64 -3.37
C CYS A 610 4.17 16.85 -2.42
N ASN A 611 3.86 16.61 -1.14
CA ASN A 611 3.56 17.64 -0.16
C ASN A 611 4.78 18.52 0.16
N TYR A 612 6.00 17.95 0.13
CA TYR A 612 7.22 18.74 0.32
C TYR A 612 7.48 19.71 -0.83
N ALA A 613 7.22 19.27 -2.08
CA ALA A 613 7.39 20.11 -3.26
C ALA A 613 6.38 21.27 -3.33
N LYS A 614 5.17 21.07 -2.78
CA LYS A 614 4.07 22.03 -2.74
C LYS A 614 4.12 23.02 -1.57
N LYS A 615 5.17 23.00 -0.74
CA LYS A 615 5.35 24.02 0.31
C LYS A 615 5.63 25.38 -0.33
N SER A 616 5.08 26.44 0.25
CA SER A 616 5.15 27.82 -0.26
C SER A 616 6.57 28.29 -0.60
N PHE A 617 7.55 27.99 0.26
CA PHE A 617 8.96 28.33 0.07
C PHE A 617 9.70 27.41 -0.94
N ASN A 618 9.15 26.23 -1.24
CA ASN A 618 9.69 25.28 -2.20
C ASN A 618 9.09 25.43 -3.61
N GLU A 619 7.91 26.04 -3.77
CA GLU A 619 7.29 26.23 -5.09
C GLU A 619 8.22 26.95 -6.07
N GLN A 620 8.95 27.96 -5.60
CA GLN A 620 9.95 28.72 -6.37
C GLN A 620 11.22 27.92 -6.74
N LYS A 621 11.42 26.73 -6.18
CA LYS A 621 12.51 25.81 -6.55
C LYS A 621 12.07 24.80 -7.63
N ASN A 622 10.80 24.81 -8.04
CA ASN A 622 10.25 23.91 -9.06
C ASN A 622 10.06 24.66 -10.38
N ARG A 623 10.63 24.15 -11.49
CA ARG A 623 10.41 24.73 -12.83
C ARG A 623 8.96 24.56 -13.29
N PHE A 624 8.31 23.45 -12.93
CA PHE A 624 6.93 23.15 -13.26
C PHE A 624 6.18 22.69 -12.01
N LYS A 625 4.97 23.21 -11.78
CA LYS A 625 4.15 22.85 -10.60
C LYS A 625 3.60 21.41 -10.63
N THR A 626 3.57 20.79 -11.81
CA THR A 626 3.03 19.44 -12.04
C THR A 626 4.11 18.35 -12.13
N VAL A 627 5.36 18.72 -12.39
CA VAL A 627 6.48 17.77 -12.54
C VAL A 627 7.44 17.95 -11.36
N VAL A 628 7.05 17.35 -10.23
CA VAL A 628 7.76 17.44 -8.95
C VAL A 628 8.00 16.06 -8.36
N ALA A 629 9.06 15.91 -7.56
CA ALA A 629 9.37 14.64 -6.90
C ALA A 629 8.25 14.16 -5.95
N TYR A 630 8.03 12.84 -5.90
CA TYR A 630 7.17 12.22 -4.89
C TYR A 630 7.85 12.20 -3.52
N ASP A 631 7.08 12.34 -2.45
CA ASP A 631 7.63 12.44 -1.08
C ASP A 631 8.37 11.15 -0.64
N ARG A 632 7.99 9.98 -1.18
CA ARG A 632 8.58 8.66 -0.85
C ARG A 632 10.05 8.53 -1.27
N ASN A 633 10.45 9.14 -2.38
CA ASN A 633 11.78 8.97 -2.99
C ASN A 633 12.41 10.29 -3.47
N ARG A 634 11.89 11.45 -3.02
CA ARG A 634 12.56 12.73 -3.23
C ARG A 634 13.98 12.67 -2.65
N VAL A 635 14.91 13.36 -3.30
CA VAL A 635 16.22 13.61 -2.71
C VAL A 635 16.06 14.56 -1.51
N ILE A 636 16.78 14.28 -0.43
CA ILE A 636 16.74 15.05 0.81
C ILE A 636 18.14 15.59 1.07
N LEU A 637 18.30 16.91 0.93
CA LEU A 637 19.55 17.58 1.25
C LEU A 637 19.71 17.75 2.77
N ALA A 638 20.95 17.76 3.24
CA ALA A 638 21.27 17.96 4.64
C ALA A 638 20.71 19.30 5.16
N PRO A 639 20.10 19.35 6.37
CA PRO A 639 19.60 20.60 6.93
C PRO A 639 20.73 21.55 7.29
N LEU A 640 20.54 22.84 7.01
CA LEU A 640 21.48 23.91 7.35
C LEU A 640 20.87 24.88 8.37
N LEU A 641 21.62 25.19 9.41
CA LEU A 641 21.23 26.17 10.45
C LEU A 641 20.94 27.53 9.81
N GLY A 642 19.70 28.02 9.99
CA GLY A 642 19.23 29.29 9.42
C GLY A 642 18.61 29.20 8.03
N HIS A 643 18.54 28.01 7.40
CA HIS A 643 17.91 27.80 6.10
C HIS A 643 16.87 26.68 6.16
N GLU A 644 15.61 27.01 6.44
CA GLU A 644 14.51 26.05 6.55
C GLU A 644 14.17 25.36 5.20
N ASP A 645 14.50 26.01 4.08
CA ASP A 645 14.29 25.56 2.71
C ASP A 645 15.45 24.72 2.14
N ALA A 646 16.57 24.61 2.85
CA ALA A 646 17.81 23.96 2.38
C ALA A 646 17.76 22.42 2.32
N THR A 647 16.61 21.80 2.63
CA THR A 647 16.41 20.34 2.63
C THR A 647 15.69 19.81 1.37
N TYR A 648 15.35 20.69 0.43
CA TYR A 648 14.55 20.38 -0.74
C TYR A 648 15.22 20.78 -2.05
N ILE A 649 15.21 19.85 -3.00
CA ILE A 649 15.50 20.02 -4.42
C ILE A 649 14.51 19.18 -5.22
N ASN A 650 14.10 19.62 -6.42
CA ASN A 650 13.19 18.84 -7.29
C ASN A 650 13.93 17.71 -8.02
N ALA A 651 14.35 16.71 -7.25
CA ALA A 651 15.03 15.52 -7.73
C ALA A 651 14.42 14.27 -7.10
N SER A 652 14.33 13.19 -7.88
CA SER A 652 13.82 11.89 -7.45
C SER A 652 14.92 10.84 -7.54
N LEU A 653 15.20 10.15 -6.43
CA LEU A 653 16.09 9.00 -6.41
C LEU A 653 15.34 7.80 -7.01
N VAL A 654 15.94 7.20 -8.03
CA VAL A 654 15.39 6.10 -8.81
C VAL A 654 16.32 4.89 -8.68
N ARG A 655 15.76 3.73 -8.37
CA ARG A 655 16.53 2.48 -8.31
C ARG A 655 16.74 1.94 -9.73
N GLY A 656 18.00 1.75 -10.13
CA GLY A 656 18.35 1.05 -11.37
C GLY A 656 18.77 -0.40 -11.15
N TYR A 657 19.31 -1.03 -12.20
CA TYR A 657 19.68 -2.45 -12.18
C TYR A 657 21.01 -2.68 -11.46
N PHE A 658 22.08 -1.98 -11.89
CA PHE A 658 23.39 -1.99 -11.21
C PHE A 658 23.63 -0.72 -10.38
N TYR A 659 23.19 0.43 -10.89
CA TYR A 659 23.43 1.74 -10.29
C TYR A 659 22.12 2.48 -10.04
N SER A 660 22.07 3.29 -8.98
CA SER A 660 20.95 4.21 -8.76
C SER A 660 21.07 5.42 -9.69
N TYR A 661 19.93 6.04 -9.99
CA TYR A 661 19.82 7.24 -10.80
C TYR A 661 19.18 8.36 -9.97
N ILE A 662 19.53 9.62 -10.23
CA ILE A 662 18.80 10.78 -9.73
C ILE A 662 18.22 11.52 -10.91
N LEU A 663 16.90 11.55 -11.03
CA LEU A 663 16.19 12.29 -12.07
C LEU A 663 15.79 13.66 -11.53
N THR A 664 16.35 14.73 -12.09
CA THR A 664 16.16 16.12 -11.61
C THR A 664 15.87 17.07 -12.77
N GLN A 665 15.18 18.17 -12.49
CA GLN A 665 15.04 19.27 -13.44
C GLN A 665 16.39 19.96 -13.70
N ASP A 666 16.53 20.65 -14.84
CA ASP A 666 17.63 21.58 -15.09
C ASP A 666 17.67 22.65 -13.97
N PRO A 667 18.85 22.94 -13.37
CA PRO A 667 18.98 23.93 -12.32
C PRO A 667 18.39 25.28 -12.71
N LEU A 668 17.49 25.80 -11.87
CA LEU A 668 17.08 27.20 -11.88
C LEU A 668 18.19 28.05 -11.25
N SER A 669 18.26 29.33 -11.58
CA SER A 669 19.31 30.23 -11.07
C SER A 669 19.40 30.32 -9.55
N ASN A 670 18.27 30.15 -8.85
CA ASN A 670 18.15 30.05 -7.39
C ASN A 670 18.39 28.64 -6.79
N THR A 671 18.63 27.61 -7.61
CA THR A 671 18.83 26.21 -7.18
C THR A 671 20.18 25.60 -7.60
N ARG A 672 21.03 26.34 -8.34
CA ARG A 672 22.38 25.86 -8.74
C ARG A 672 23.26 25.42 -7.57
N TRP A 673 23.15 26.10 -6.43
CA TRP A 673 23.84 25.70 -5.19
C TRP A 673 23.27 24.41 -4.62
N ASP A 674 21.95 24.29 -4.49
CA ASP A 674 21.28 23.06 -4.03
C ASP A 674 21.60 21.87 -4.95
N PHE A 675 21.74 22.09 -6.27
CA PHE A 675 22.18 21.08 -7.23
C PHE A 675 23.61 20.58 -6.92
N TRP A 676 24.61 21.46 -6.79
CA TRP A 676 25.97 21.01 -6.47
C TRP A 676 26.11 20.41 -5.07
N ARG A 677 25.28 20.86 -4.10
CA ARG A 677 25.14 20.17 -2.81
C ARG A 677 24.66 18.74 -3.00
N MET A 678 23.64 18.52 -3.82
CA MET A 678 23.15 17.18 -4.16
C MET A 678 24.24 16.30 -4.79
N ILE A 679 25.05 16.85 -5.70
CA ILE A 679 26.17 16.12 -6.33
C ILE A 679 27.16 15.62 -5.26
N LEU A 680 27.57 16.48 -4.34
CA LEU A 680 28.52 16.14 -3.28
C LEU A 680 27.92 15.20 -2.22
N GLU A 681 26.75 15.55 -1.67
CA GLU A 681 26.11 14.79 -0.57
C GLU A 681 25.73 13.35 -0.97
N HIS A 682 25.62 13.06 -2.27
CA HIS A 682 25.38 11.71 -2.81
C HIS A 682 26.59 11.05 -3.49
N GLY A 683 27.77 11.69 -3.53
CA GLY A 683 28.96 11.12 -4.18
C GLY A 683 28.82 10.93 -5.70
N VAL A 684 28.09 11.81 -6.37
CA VAL A 684 27.81 11.72 -7.80
C VAL A 684 29.07 12.02 -8.62
N ALA A 685 29.53 11.05 -9.40
CA ALA A 685 30.69 11.19 -10.29
C ALA A 685 30.34 11.39 -11.78
N SER A 686 29.06 11.23 -12.15
CA SER A 686 28.56 11.22 -13.52
C SER A 686 27.23 12.00 -13.62
N ILE A 687 27.20 13.04 -14.45
CA ILE A 687 26.02 13.86 -14.75
C ILE A 687 25.68 13.72 -16.23
N VAL A 688 24.41 13.51 -16.57
CA VAL A 688 23.91 13.46 -17.95
C VAL A 688 22.94 14.63 -18.15
N MET A 689 23.32 15.57 -19.01
CA MET A 689 22.55 16.73 -19.41
C MET A 689 21.90 16.46 -20.77
N LEU A 690 20.58 16.49 -20.83
CA LEU A 690 19.79 16.18 -22.03
C LEU A 690 19.05 17.40 -22.60
N THR A 691 19.37 18.60 -22.11
CA THR A 691 18.93 19.90 -22.63
C THR A 691 20.10 20.53 -23.39
N GLY A 692 19.87 21.11 -24.58
CA GLY A 692 20.90 21.88 -25.29
C GLY A 692 21.17 23.23 -24.59
N GLU A 693 22.42 23.70 -24.63
CA GLU A 693 22.85 24.91 -23.93
C GLU A 693 22.14 26.18 -24.42
N GLU A 694 21.70 26.19 -25.68
CA GLU A 694 20.87 27.21 -26.30
C GLU A 694 19.46 27.36 -25.70
N PHE A 695 19.04 26.42 -24.83
CA PHE A 695 17.77 26.45 -24.10
C PHE A 695 17.90 26.81 -22.61
N LEU A 696 19.12 27.10 -22.14
CA LEU A 696 19.39 27.57 -20.78
C LEU A 696 19.64 29.07 -20.77
N ASP A 697 19.09 29.76 -19.76
CA ASP A 697 19.47 31.16 -19.53
C ASP A 697 20.89 31.24 -18.90
N GLN A 698 21.59 32.37 -19.07
CA GLN A 698 22.99 32.51 -18.62
C GLN A 698 23.14 32.36 -17.09
N ASP A 699 22.10 32.69 -16.33
CA ASP A 699 22.04 32.48 -14.88
C ASP A 699 21.54 31.09 -14.47
N GLU A 700 21.09 30.25 -15.40
CA GLU A 700 20.82 28.82 -15.20
C GLU A 700 22.06 27.95 -15.43
N MET A 701 23.04 28.43 -16.21
CA MET A 701 24.34 27.78 -16.34
C MET A 701 24.95 27.57 -14.95
N TYR A 702 25.14 26.29 -14.60
CA TYR A 702 25.62 25.85 -13.30
C TYR A 702 27.10 25.48 -13.31
N TRP A 703 27.82 25.74 -14.41
CA TRP A 703 29.24 25.48 -14.55
C TRP A 703 29.99 26.68 -15.16
N PRO A 704 31.30 26.81 -14.93
CA PRO A 704 32.15 27.78 -15.63
C PRO A 704 32.28 27.49 -17.13
N SER A 705 32.09 28.51 -17.97
CA SER A 705 32.19 28.39 -19.44
C SER A 705 33.62 28.46 -19.99
N GLU A 706 34.59 28.92 -19.20
CA GLU A 706 36.01 29.04 -19.63
C GLU A 706 36.89 27.97 -18.97
N LEU A 707 37.82 27.39 -19.73
CA LEU A 707 38.73 26.36 -19.25
C LEU A 707 39.65 26.90 -18.13
N ASN A 708 39.79 26.15 -17.04
CA ASN A 708 40.47 26.54 -15.79
C ASN A 708 39.85 27.74 -15.05
N SER A 709 38.67 28.23 -15.47
CA SER A 709 37.91 29.17 -14.66
C SER A 709 37.07 28.43 -13.61
N SER A 710 36.70 29.12 -12.53
CA SER A 710 35.88 28.57 -11.46
C SER A 710 34.74 29.49 -11.06
N ILE A 711 33.60 28.90 -10.70
CA ILE A 711 32.45 29.59 -10.11
C ILE A 711 32.25 29.07 -8.69
N CYS A 712 31.98 29.99 -7.76
CA CYS A 712 31.62 29.65 -6.39
C CYS A 712 30.10 29.77 -6.19
N PHE A 713 29.49 28.73 -5.61
CA PHE A 713 28.05 28.66 -5.32
C PHE A 713 27.80 28.62 -3.81
N GLY A 714 26.97 29.55 -3.34
CA GLY A 714 26.58 29.68 -1.93
C GLY A 714 27.71 30.13 -0.99
N ASP A 715 27.34 30.49 0.25
CA ASP A 715 28.30 31.03 1.21
C ASP A 715 28.75 30.01 2.28
N LYS A 716 27.86 29.12 2.73
CA LYS A 716 28.10 28.19 3.86
C LYS A 716 27.29 26.87 3.75
N PRO A 717 27.84 25.77 3.24
CA PRO A 717 29.16 25.66 2.59
C PRO A 717 29.18 26.41 1.25
N ALA A 718 30.34 27.00 0.95
CA ALA A 718 30.61 27.51 -0.38
C ALA A 718 31.19 26.36 -1.22
N ILE A 719 30.68 26.18 -2.43
CA ILE A 719 31.10 25.11 -3.34
C ILE A 719 31.74 25.75 -4.57
N THR A 720 33.05 25.54 -4.73
CA THR A 720 33.77 25.99 -5.92
C THR A 720 33.81 24.88 -6.95
N VAL A 721 33.37 25.19 -8.17
CA VAL A 721 33.38 24.30 -9.34
C VAL A 721 34.33 24.86 -10.38
N GLU A 722 35.31 24.07 -10.80
CA GLU A 722 36.38 24.43 -11.74
C GLU A 722 36.32 23.51 -12.97
N LEU A 723 36.33 24.07 -14.18
CA LEU A 723 36.34 23.30 -15.44
C LEU A 723 37.79 22.91 -15.80
N LEU A 724 38.11 21.62 -15.72
CA LEU A 724 39.46 21.09 -16.00
C LEU A 724 39.67 20.67 -17.45
N CYS A 725 38.65 20.11 -18.11
CA CYS A 725 38.72 19.61 -19.48
C CYS A 725 37.34 19.67 -20.13
N GLU A 726 37.32 19.94 -21.44
CA GLU A 726 36.14 19.82 -22.29
C GLU A 726 36.53 19.09 -23.57
N GLU A 727 35.84 17.98 -23.85
CA GLU A 727 36.04 17.13 -25.02
C GLU A 727 34.73 17.13 -25.84
N GLN A 728 34.82 17.43 -27.13
CA GLN A 728 33.67 17.45 -28.04
C GLN A 728 33.66 16.15 -28.85
N SER A 729 32.60 15.34 -28.73
CA SER A 729 32.34 14.15 -29.55
C SER A 729 31.25 14.44 -30.58
N ALA A 730 30.97 13.51 -31.49
CA ALA A 730 30.01 13.73 -32.57
C ALA A 730 28.56 13.98 -32.09
N HIS A 731 28.18 13.41 -30.94
CA HIS A 731 26.80 13.38 -30.43
C HIS A 731 26.63 14.02 -29.03
N TYR A 732 27.74 14.23 -28.32
CA TYR A 732 27.75 14.79 -26.97
C TYR A 732 29.08 15.52 -26.68
N SER A 733 29.05 16.47 -25.75
CA SER A 733 30.25 17.07 -25.12
C SER A 733 30.48 16.47 -23.74
N GLN A 734 31.73 16.23 -23.39
CA GLN A 734 32.15 15.72 -22.09
C GLN A 734 32.94 16.79 -21.35
N ARG A 735 32.45 17.25 -20.18
CA ARG A 735 33.13 18.23 -19.33
C ARG A 735 33.58 17.57 -18.03
N LYS A 736 34.83 17.80 -17.65
CA LYS A 736 35.42 17.31 -16.40
C LYS A 736 35.56 18.47 -15.42
N PHE A 737 34.86 18.35 -14.30
CA PHE A 737 34.83 19.32 -13.22
C PHE A 737 35.60 18.84 -12.00
N LYS A 738 36.24 19.79 -11.33
CA LYS A 738 36.80 19.65 -9.99
C LYS A 738 35.94 20.46 -9.04
N ILE A 739 35.43 19.81 -8.00
CA ILE A 739 34.57 20.41 -6.99
C ILE A 739 35.32 20.46 -5.67
N THR A 740 35.25 21.61 -5.00
CA THR A 740 35.88 21.83 -3.68
C THR A 740 34.86 22.45 -2.72
N ASN A 741 34.72 21.88 -1.53
CA ASN A 741 33.82 22.33 -0.46
C ASN A 741 34.61 23.08 0.62
N THR A 742 34.10 24.18 1.18
CA THR A 742 34.81 24.88 2.28
C THR A 742 34.88 24.09 3.59
N LYS A 743 34.04 23.07 3.80
CA LYS A 743 34.09 22.18 4.97
C LYS A 743 35.04 20.98 4.78
N GLU A 744 35.04 20.41 3.60
CA GLU A 744 35.77 19.17 3.27
C GLU A 744 36.89 19.51 2.29
N LYS A 745 38.14 19.35 2.71
CA LYS A 745 39.32 19.54 1.85
C LYS A 745 39.51 18.42 0.81
N GLU A 746 38.49 17.60 0.59
CA GLU A 746 38.51 16.47 -0.33
C GLU A 746 38.12 16.89 -1.74
N LEU A 747 38.91 16.43 -2.70
CA LEU A 747 38.78 16.78 -4.11
C LEU A 747 37.81 15.81 -4.78
N HIS A 748 36.68 16.33 -5.24
CA HIS A 748 35.67 15.54 -5.93
C HIS A 748 35.74 15.79 -7.45
N GLU A 749 35.91 14.73 -8.23
CA GLU A 749 35.94 14.78 -9.70
C GLU A 749 34.63 14.31 -10.30
N VAL A 750 33.98 15.17 -11.08
CA VAL A 750 32.67 14.89 -11.68
C VAL A 750 32.73 15.13 -13.18
N VAL A 751 32.17 14.22 -13.97
CA VAL A 751 32.07 14.39 -15.43
C VAL A 751 30.62 14.58 -15.84
N GLN A 752 30.37 15.64 -16.60
CA GLN A 752 29.10 15.92 -17.27
C GLN A 752 29.18 15.47 -18.72
N PHE A 753 28.15 14.77 -19.18
CA PHE A 753 27.91 14.43 -20.58
C PHE A 753 26.71 15.25 -21.06
N CYS A 754 26.94 16.22 -21.96
CA CYS A 754 25.89 17.06 -22.55
C CYS A 754 25.53 16.50 -23.94
N PHE A 755 24.31 15.97 -24.08
CA PHE A 755 23.87 15.29 -25.30
C PHE A 755 23.13 16.24 -26.25
N HIS A 756 23.58 16.31 -27.50
CA HIS A 756 23.11 17.28 -28.49
C HIS A 756 22.12 16.68 -29.49
N ASP A 757 22.14 15.35 -29.66
CA ASP A 757 21.45 14.60 -30.71
C ASP A 757 19.95 14.37 -30.42
N TRP A 758 19.24 15.38 -29.89
CA TRP A 758 17.79 15.36 -29.74
C TRP A 758 17.11 15.93 -30.99
N ALA A 759 16.08 15.27 -31.52
CA ALA A 759 15.29 15.83 -32.60
C ALA A 759 14.63 17.13 -32.11
N ASN A 760 14.64 18.17 -32.94
CA ASN A 760 14.22 19.53 -32.59
C ASN A 760 12.70 19.66 -32.38
N GLY A 761 12.22 19.09 -31.27
CA GLY A 761 10.87 19.16 -30.72
C GLY A 761 10.89 19.84 -29.36
N SER A 762 11.28 21.10 -29.30
CA SER A 762 11.19 21.92 -28.09
C SER A 762 10.78 23.34 -28.43
N SER A 763 9.48 23.49 -28.71
CA SER A 763 8.80 24.75 -28.50
C SER A 763 9.08 25.25 -27.08
N ARG A 764 9.34 26.54 -26.93
CA ARG A 764 9.25 27.22 -25.64
C ARG A 764 7.89 26.84 -25.04
N ILE A 765 7.88 26.09 -23.94
CA ILE A 765 6.66 25.60 -23.32
C ILE A 765 5.87 26.83 -22.85
N GLY A 766 4.85 27.19 -23.63
CA GLY A 766 3.94 28.24 -23.29
C GLY A 766 3.20 27.89 -22.00
N GLN A 767 2.98 28.89 -21.17
CA GLN A 767 1.97 28.78 -20.12
C GLN A 767 0.60 28.46 -20.76
N PHE A 768 -0.29 27.86 -19.97
CA PHE A 768 -1.67 27.43 -20.28
C PHE A 768 -1.84 26.04 -20.91
N GLY A 769 -2.50 25.17 -20.14
CA GLY A 769 -3.03 23.90 -20.61
C GLY A 769 -4.34 24.07 -21.36
N GLU A 770 -4.29 24.44 -22.63
CA GLU A 770 -5.39 24.22 -23.57
C GLU A 770 -5.11 23.02 -24.47
N ARG A 771 -6.07 22.10 -24.57
CA ARG A 771 -6.06 21.03 -25.57
C ARG A 771 -6.33 21.63 -26.96
N LYS A 772 -5.28 21.85 -27.76
CA LYS A 772 -5.40 21.95 -29.22
C LYS A 772 -4.43 20.99 -29.91
N SER A 773 -5.01 20.12 -30.74
CA SER A 773 -4.29 19.18 -31.59
C SER A 773 -3.68 19.91 -32.78
N SER A 774 -2.35 19.90 -32.89
CA SER A 774 -1.63 19.24 -34.00
C SER A 774 -0.13 19.54 -34.00
N MET A 775 0.68 18.51 -34.23
CA MET A 775 1.98 18.60 -34.90
C MET A 775 3.11 19.41 -34.21
N HIS A 776 3.37 19.14 -32.93
CA HIS A 776 4.75 19.23 -32.42
C HIS A 776 5.42 17.85 -32.60
N PRO A 777 6.66 17.78 -33.14
CA PRO A 777 7.36 16.50 -33.27
C PRO A 777 7.70 15.95 -31.88
N PRO A 778 7.67 14.63 -31.69
CA PRO A 778 7.97 14.03 -30.39
C PRO A 778 9.41 14.29 -29.97
N SER A 779 9.60 14.51 -28.67
CA SER A 779 10.89 14.74 -28.02
C SER A 779 11.66 13.42 -27.94
N ILE A 780 12.29 13.00 -29.04
CA ILE A 780 13.12 11.77 -29.14
C ILE A 780 14.51 12.08 -29.73
N PRO A 781 15.54 11.26 -29.47
CA PRO A 781 16.82 11.34 -30.18
C PRO A 781 16.69 11.23 -31.70
N THR A 782 17.64 11.82 -32.43
CA THR A 782 17.75 11.72 -33.89
C THR A 782 18.17 10.32 -34.37
N SER A 783 18.82 9.56 -33.51
CA SER A 783 19.32 8.20 -33.77
C SER A 783 19.31 7.37 -32.48
N THR A 784 19.01 6.08 -32.60
CA THR A 784 19.18 5.11 -31.48
C THR A 784 20.66 4.89 -31.17
N ALA A 785 21.53 4.90 -32.18
CA ALA A 785 22.97 4.67 -32.02
C ALA A 785 23.68 5.77 -31.21
N SER A 786 23.30 7.05 -31.37
CA SER A 786 23.92 8.14 -30.59
C SER A 786 23.51 8.10 -29.12
N LEU A 787 22.28 7.66 -28.81
CA LEU A 787 21.86 7.39 -27.44
C LEU A 787 22.61 6.17 -26.85
N PHE A 788 22.85 5.11 -27.63
CA PHE A 788 23.61 3.94 -27.16
C PHE A 788 25.06 4.28 -26.85
N ASP A 789 25.71 5.12 -27.67
CA ASP A 789 27.08 5.58 -27.43
C ASP A 789 27.17 6.36 -26.10
N LEU A 790 26.24 7.29 -25.85
CA LEU A 790 26.12 8.00 -24.57
C LEU A 790 25.92 7.04 -23.38
N VAL A 791 24.91 6.17 -23.45
CA VAL A 791 24.61 5.19 -22.37
C VAL A 791 25.81 4.27 -22.13
N GLY A 792 26.45 3.80 -23.19
CA GLY A 792 27.67 2.99 -23.14
C GLY A 792 28.83 3.72 -22.48
N LYS A 793 29.03 5.01 -22.80
CA LYS A 793 30.11 5.83 -22.23
C LYS A 793 29.89 6.13 -20.74
N VAL A 794 28.66 6.48 -20.35
CA VAL A 794 28.30 6.71 -18.96
C VAL A 794 28.43 5.42 -18.15
N SER A 795 27.94 4.29 -18.66
CA SER A 795 28.10 2.97 -18.04
C SER A 795 29.57 2.56 -17.93
N GLN A 796 30.38 2.78 -18.97
CA GLN A 796 31.82 2.53 -18.94
C GLN A 796 32.50 3.33 -17.81
N ARG A 797 32.21 4.63 -17.68
CA ARG A 797 32.76 5.45 -16.58
C ARG A 797 32.32 4.92 -15.22
N GLN A 798 31.04 4.59 -15.08
CA GLN A 798 30.47 4.12 -13.82
C GLN A 798 31.12 2.81 -13.34
N ASN A 799 31.39 1.88 -14.27
CA ASN A 799 32.08 0.61 -14.01
C ASN A 799 33.56 0.76 -13.57
N LEU A 800 34.18 1.93 -13.77
CA LEU A 800 35.57 2.20 -13.38
C LEU A 800 35.70 2.75 -11.95
N LEU A 801 34.59 3.07 -11.30
CA LEU A 801 34.55 3.63 -9.95
C LEU A 801 34.32 2.51 -8.93
N GLN A 802 35.10 2.49 -7.84
CA GLN A 802 34.94 1.47 -6.77
C GLN A 802 33.64 1.69 -5.98
N ASP A 803 33.43 2.90 -5.47
CA ASP A 803 32.22 3.30 -4.76
C ASP A 803 31.42 4.31 -5.61
N ALA A 804 30.73 3.79 -6.61
CA ALA A 804 30.05 4.58 -7.62
C ALA A 804 28.69 5.13 -7.12
N GLY A 805 28.64 6.40 -6.71
CA GLY A 805 27.39 7.11 -6.37
C GLY A 805 26.42 7.23 -7.57
N PRO A 806 25.17 7.67 -7.36
CA PRO A 806 24.13 7.60 -8.39
C PRO A 806 24.44 8.46 -9.62
N ILE A 807 23.95 8.05 -10.79
CA ILE A 807 24.05 8.82 -12.03
C ILE A 807 22.97 9.90 -12.01
N VAL A 808 23.34 11.18 -12.04
CA VAL A 808 22.38 12.29 -12.17
C VAL A 808 22.00 12.46 -13.64
N VAL A 809 20.71 12.51 -13.94
CA VAL A 809 20.19 12.71 -15.31
C VAL A 809 19.16 13.84 -15.29
N HIS A 810 19.38 14.89 -16.09
CA HIS A 810 18.51 16.06 -16.11
C HIS A 810 18.15 16.58 -17.51
N CYS A 811 16.96 17.16 -17.57
CA CYS A 811 16.42 17.95 -18.66
C CYS A 811 15.48 19.02 -18.06
N ARG A 812 14.88 19.91 -18.87
CA ARG A 812 14.08 21.05 -18.36
C ARG A 812 13.14 20.67 -17.20
N ASP A 813 12.33 19.63 -17.36
CA ASP A 813 11.40 19.12 -16.34
C ASP A 813 11.97 17.99 -15.46
N GLY A 814 13.09 17.40 -15.88
CA GLY A 814 13.70 16.21 -15.28
C GLY A 814 12.88 14.93 -15.45
N ALA A 815 11.92 14.88 -16.37
CA ALA A 815 11.04 13.73 -16.55
C ALA A 815 10.95 13.26 -18.02
N GLU A 816 10.66 14.13 -18.99
CA GLU A 816 10.46 13.69 -20.37
C GLU A 816 11.73 13.05 -20.97
N ARG A 817 12.84 13.79 -21.08
CA ARG A 817 14.08 13.28 -21.69
C ARG A 817 14.87 12.39 -20.70
N SER A 818 14.96 12.82 -19.44
CA SER A 818 15.61 12.05 -18.36
C SER A 818 14.98 10.67 -18.16
N GLY A 819 13.65 10.59 -18.24
CA GLY A 819 12.91 9.34 -18.15
C GLY A 819 13.16 8.42 -19.34
N LEU A 820 13.21 8.96 -20.56
CA LEU A 820 13.54 8.18 -21.76
C LEU A 820 14.97 7.61 -21.69
N TYR A 821 15.96 8.44 -21.32
CA TYR A 821 17.34 7.99 -21.12
C TYR A 821 17.42 6.89 -20.05
N CYS A 822 16.79 7.10 -18.89
CA CYS A 822 16.80 6.13 -17.79
C CYS A 822 16.12 4.81 -18.21
N ALA A 823 14.95 4.87 -18.85
CA ALA A 823 14.25 3.70 -19.37
C ALA A 823 15.11 2.89 -20.34
N VAL A 824 15.73 3.54 -21.33
CA VAL A 824 16.63 2.86 -22.28
C VAL A 824 17.84 2.27 -21.57
N SER A 825 18.49 3.00 -20.65
CA SER A 825 19.63 2.48 -19.89
C SER A 825 19.27 1.20 -19.12
N LEU A 826 18.14 1.19 -18.41
CA LEU A 826 17.66 0.03 -17.66
C LEU A 826 17.28 -1.15 -18.57
N LEU A 827 16.66 -0.89 -19.72
CA LEU A 827 16.34 -1.92 -20.71
C LEU A 827 17.62 -2.57 -21.27
N LEU A 828 18.66 -1.78 -21.58
CA LEU A 828 19.93 -2.28 -22.08
C LEU A 828 20.78 -2.97 -21.00
N GLU A 829 20.74 -2.52 -19.75
CA GLU A 829 21.32 -3.24 -18.60
C GLU A 829 20.65 -4.61 -18.41
N ARG A 830 19.31 -4.65 -18.38
CA ARG A 830 18.54 -5.89 -18.19
C ARG A 830 18.69 -6.86 -19.37
N LEU A 831 18.69 -6.36 -20.61
CA LEU A 831 18.83 -7.20 -21.80
C LEU A 831 20.21 -7.89 -21.85
N ARG A 832 21.28 -7.18 -21.45
CA ARG A 832 22.62 -7.75 -21.28
C ARG A 832 22.71 -8.76 -20.12
N GLY A 833 22.00 -8.51 -19.01
CA GLY A 833 22.11 -9.31 -17.80
C GLY A 833 21.20 -10.55 -17.75
N GLU A 834 19.97 -10.45 -18.27
CA GLU A 834 18.94 -11.50 -18.17
C GLU A 834 18.57 -12.13 -19.53
N GLY A 835 18.98 -11.54 -20.67
CA GLY A 835 18.49 -11.97 -21.99
C GLY A 835 16.99 -11.72 -22.20
N LYS A 836 16.41 -10.76 -21.45
CA LYS A 836 14.98 -10.44 -21.44
C LYS A 836 14.72 -8.93 -21.48
N VAL A 837 13.55 -8.55 -21.95
CA VAL A 837 13.10 -7.17 -22.06
C VAL A 837 11.65 -7.02 -21.57
N ASP A 838 11.38 -5.98 -20.80
CA ASP A 838 10.00 -5.55 -20.48
C ASP A 838 9.94 -4.02 -20.49
N VAL A 839 9.48 -3.45 -21.60
CA VAL A 839 9.35 -2.00 -21.74
C VAL A 839 8.20 -1.47 -20.89
N PHE A 840 7.08 -2.21 -20.81
CA PHE A 840 5.90 -1.78 -20.04
C PHE A 840 6.23 -1.60 -18.56
N GLN A 841 6.84 -2.60 -17.93
CA GLN A 841 7.10 -2.59 -16.49
C GLN A 841 8.28 -1.71 -16.11
N THR A 842 9.30 -1.58 -16.97
CA THR A 842 10.35 -0.56 -16.77
C THR A 842 9.76 0.84 -16.78
N VAL A 843 8.92 1.18 -17.76
CA VAL A 843 8.30 2.52 -17.83
C VAL A 843 7.31 2.74 -16.69
N LYS A 844 6.49 1.74 -16.34
CA LYS A 844 5.55 1.80 -15.21
C LYS A 844 6.27 2.02 -13.87
N SER A 845 7.37 1.30 -13.64
CA SER A 845 8.21 1.43 -12.44
C SER A 845 8.86 2.81 -12.34
N LEU A 846 9.26 3.42 -13.47
CA LEU A 846 9.78 4.79 -13.48
C LEU A 846 8.68 5.83 -13.23
N GLN A 847 7.49 5.65 -13.80
CA GLN A 847 6.33 6.52 -13.53
C GLN A 847 5.89 6.48 -12.05
N ALA A 848 6.04 5.35 -11.37
CA ALA A 848 5.82 5.23 -9.92
C ALA A 848 6.91 5.90 -9.06
N GLN A 849 8.03 6.31 -9.66
CA GLN A 849 9.15 6.97 -8.98
C GLN A 849 9.30 8.46 -9.35
N ARG A 850 8.78 8.91 -10.49
CA ARG A 850 8.69 10.33 -10.85
C ARG A 850 7.51 10.55 -11.81
N PRO A 851 6.68 11.61 -11.64
CA PRO A 851 5.60 11.89 -12.57
C PRO A 851 6.14 12.28 -13.96
N HIS A 852 5.26 12.20 -14.97
CA HIS A 852 5.53 12.67 -16.35
C HIS A 852 6.62 11.92 -17.16
N ILE A 853 7.18 10.82 -16.63
CA ILE A 853 8.06 9.93 -17.39
C ILE A 853 7.32 9.35 -18.60
N ILE A 854 7.89 9.50 -19.80
CA ILE A 854 7.38 8.98 -21.09
C ILE A 854 5.90 9.41 -21.33
N PRO A 855 5.66 10.72 -21.55
CA PRO A 855 4.32 11.31 -21.57
C PRO A 855 3.58 11.14 -22.90
N ASN A 856 4.14 10.42 -23.88
CA ASN A 856 3.50 10.14 -25.16
C ASN A 856 3.89 8.76 -25.75
N VAL A 857 3.04 8.25 -26.64
CA VAL A 857 3.23 6.95 -27.33
C VAL A 857 4.52 6.92 -28.16
N ALA A 858 4.96 8.04 -28.74
CA ALA A 858 6.15 8.06 -29.60
C ALA A 858 7.44 7.81 -28.82
N GLN A 859 7.59 8.34 -27.61
CA GLN A 859 8.69 7.96 -26.72
C GLN A 859 8.59 6.49 -26.26
N TYR A 860 7.38 5.98 -26.06
CA TYR A 860 7.17 4.58 -25.69
C TYR A 860 7.53 3.60 -26.83
N ASP A 861 7.16 3.92 -28.06
CA ASP A 861 7.60 3.21 -29.26
C ASP A 861 9.13 3.31 -29.45
N PHE A 862 9.71 4.46 -29.15
CA PHE A 862 11.17 4.66 -29.22
C PHE A 862 11.92 3.74 -28.23
N CYS A 863 11.36 3.45 -27.04
CA CYS A 863 11.94 2.43 -26.15
C CYS A 863 11.98 1.04 -26.82
N TYR A 864 10.92 0.62 -27.51
CA TYR A 864 10.93 -0.63 -28.29
C TYR A 864 11.89 -0.56 -29.48
N GLN A 865 11.96 0.58 -30.17
CA GLN A 865 12.90 0.77 -31.28
C GLN A 865 14.36 0.63 -30.83
N CYS A 866 14.71 1.21 -29.67
CA CYS A 866 16.02 1.01 -29.02
C CYS A 866 16.31 -0.48 -28.74
N VAL A 867 15.32 -1.26 -28.28
CA VAL A 867 15.51 -2.69 -28.01
C VAL A 867 15.81 -3.45 -29.31
N LEU A 868 15.05 -3.19 -30.39
CA LEU A 868 15.26 -3.85 -31.68
C LEU A 868 16.61 -3.49 -32.30
N ASP A 869 16.96 -2.20 -32.34
CA ASP A 869 18.22 -1.75 -32.96
C ASP A 869 19.44 -2.22 -32.15
N TYR A 870 19.30 -2.34 -30.82
CA TYR A 870 20.35 -2.94 -30.00
C TYR A 870 20.53 -4.43 -30.30
N LEU A 871 19.45 -5.22 -30.37
CA LEU A 871 19.53 -6.64 -30.73
C LEU A 871 20.17 -6.86 -32.10
N ARG A 872 19.79 -6.05 -33.10
CA ARG A 872 20.38 -6.06 -34.45
C ARG A 872 21.86 -5.66 -34.51
N SER A 873 22.43 -5.10 -33.44
CA SER A 873 23.88 -4.82 -33.36
C SER A 873 24.72 -6.05 -32.98
N PHE A 874 24.09 -7.17 -32.60
CA PHE A 874 24.74 -8.45 -32.28
C PHE A 874 24.48 -9.56 -33.31
N SER A 875 23.60 -9.32 -34.29
CA SER A 875 23.29 -10.21 -35.40
C SER A 875 24.15 -9.93 -36.63
#